data_AF-A0A1V5MZH5-F1
#
_entry.id   AF-A0A1V5MZH5-F1
#
_cell.length_a   1.000
_cell.length_b   1.000
_cell.length_c   1.000
_cell.angle_alpha   90.00
_cell.angle_beta   90.00
_cell.angle_gamma   90.00
#
_symmetry.space_group_name_H-M   'P 1'
#
loop_
_entity.id
_entity.type
_entity.pdbx_description
1 polymer ?
#
loop_
_entity_poly.entity_id
_entity_poly.type
_entity_poly.pdbx_seq_one_letter_code
_entity_poly.pdbx_strand_id
1 'polypeptide(L)'
;MRIIHLTLTLTLLSVLGLSAQTVAVNPDVTLKDCYKDAFKMGCAVNNAVVSGRDAISQRLVVSQFNSITSENEMKAETLNPRPGVWNFSPADAFVTFGQDNKQFIIGHTLVWHNQTPDWFFNDAQGKPKSREAMVEQMRSYIETVAGRYKGRVDAWDVVNEVVDNDGSYRQTTWVKAFGSGDDMVKHAFRFASQYAPGTELYYNDFNAWRPSKRDGIARMVRMLQKEGIRIDGIGIQGHWGLNFPKNAYIEAAIDTFAKLGVKVMITELDVDVLPITREGQLIGKMMSDPQWQLEEFKLFLDPYRDGLPPAVEQQLTDRYVELFTIFYKKRAQIDRVTMWGLHDGMSWKNDYPVPGRINYPLLFRRDKTPKPAFDAIRGIRQLAAASTPSSWYRVGGYEVFELNERSGKGALGILINVPDSVVATYAPDSTFDNAVNAFLVKKGDKVWVIDTGFGRKVFTLMDSLGIKPEQVQQVLLTHMHGDHIGGLVRDNTLLFPKATLVLSSKEFAYWSSQGERSAAANNILKLYKGQLMTPDPHQLTDALGDGIHMIEAYGHTPGHVMFLIKEGEEQLLIWGDLMHAAAIQYPHPEISVRYDTDPDMARETRLKVTQFVKAHAIPVAGMHLPEYLQYKAVR
;
A
#
# COMPACT_ATOMS: atom_id res chain seq x y z
N MET A 1 -20.09 -23.99 -74.34
CA MET A 1 -19.45 -22.89 -73.57
C MET A 1 -19.14 -23.42 -72.19
N ARG A 2 -17.92 -23.18 -71.71
CA ARG A 2 -17.27 -23.88 -70.60
C ARG A 2 -17.83 -23.49 -69.23
N ILE A 3 -17.83 -24.50 -68.36
CA ILE A 3 -18.04 -24.54 -66.90
C ILE A 3 -17.06 -23.60 -66.18
N ILE A 4 -17.49 -22.88 -65.13
CA ILE A 4 -16.74 -22.72 -63.85
C ILE A 4 -17.75 -22.60 -62.70
N HIS A 5 -17.68 -23.56 -61.77
CA HIS A 5 -18.27 -23.51 -60.43
C HIS A 5 -17.54 -22.47 -59.56
N LEU A 6 -18.26 -21.57 -58.89
CA LEU A 6 -17.70 -20.73 -57.83
C LEU A 6 -18.13 -21.27 -56.47
N THR A 7 -17.21 -21.98 -55.82
CA THR A 7 -17.31 -22.46 -54.45
C THR A 7 -17.21 -21.26 -53.50
N LEU A 8 -18.27 -20.96 -52.75
CA LEU A 8 -18.26 -19.92 -51.73
C LEU A 8 -17.71 -20.52 -50.42
N THR A 9 -16.40 -20.39 -50.20
CA THR A 9 -15.77 -20.79 -48.93
C THR A 9 -16.06 -19.72 -47.88
N LEU A 10 -16.95 -20.01 -46.95
CA LEU A 10 -17.25 -19.17 -45.79
C LEU A 10 -16.10 -19.33 -44.77
N THR A 11 -15.05 -18.52 -44.89
CA THR A 11 -13.97 -18.49 -43.89
C THR A 11 -14.46 -17.69 -42.69
N LEU A 12 -14.83 -18.38 -41.61
CA LEU A 12 -15.09 -17.80 -40.30
C LEU A 12 -13.78 -17.18 -39.77
N LEU A 13 -13.54 -15.89 -40.01
CA LEU A 13 -12.46 -15.18 -39.33
C LEU A 13 -12.92 -14.91 -37.89
N SER A 14 -12.45 -15.75 -36.97
CA SER A 14 -12.44 -15.47 -35.54
C SER A 14 -11.61 -14.20 -35.29
N VAL A 15 -12.29 -13.07 -35.13
CA VAL A 15 -11.67 -11.83 -34.64
C VAL A 15 -11.33 -12.06 -33.16
N LEU A 16 -10.09 -12.47 -32.91
CA LEU A 16 -9.45 -12.38 -31.61
C LEU A 16 -9.24 -10.87 -31.33
N GLY A 17 -10.24 -10.23 -30.74
CA GLY A 17 -10.08 -8.93 -30.12
C GLY A 17 -9.09 -9.05 -28.97
N LEU A 18 -7.88 -8.50 -29.13
CA LEU A 18 -6.98 -8.27 -28.01
C LEU A 18 -7.53 -7.10 -27.21
N SER A 19 -8.40 -7.43 -26.25
CA SER A 19 -8.76 -6.55 -25.14
C SER A 19 -7.50 -6.15 -24.39
N ALA A 20 -7.34 -4.85 -24.12
CA ALA A 20 -6.41 -4.35 -23.13
C ALA A 20 -6.50 -5.22 -21.87
N GLN A 21 -5.38 -5.77 -21.41
CA GLN A 21 -5.32 -6.39 -20.09
C GLN A 21 -5.38 -5.26 -19.06
N THR A 22 -6.58 -4.71 -18.83
CA THR A 22 -6.98 -4.53 -17.44
C THR A 22 -6.81 -5.89 -16.80
N VAL A 23 -6.13 -5.99 -15.66
CA VAL A 23 -6.31 -7.16 -14.81
C VAL A 23 -7.77 -7.08 -14.38
N ALA A 24 -8.66 -7.58 -15.22
CA ALA A 24 -10.06 -7.73 -14.93
C ALA A 24 -10.10 -8.75 -13.81
N VAL A 25 -10.10 -8.27 -12.57
CA VAL A 25 -10.44 -9.11 -11.45
C VAL A 25 -11.87 -9.54 -11.74
N ASN A 26 -12.05 -10.83 -12.02
CA ASN A 26 -13.37 -11.37 -12.27
C ASN A 26 -14.29 -10.92 -11.12
N PRO A 27 -15.40 -10.21 -11.39
CA PRO A 27 -16.29 -9.69 -10.34
C PRO A 27 -16.77 -10.77 -9.38
N ASP A 28 -16.74 -12.04 -9.79
CA ASP A 28 -17.12 -13.20 -8.98
C ASP A 28 -16.06 -13.62 -7.94
N VAL A 29 -14.81 -13.14 -8.02
CA VAL A 29 -13.73 -13.56 -7.11
C VAL A 29 -13.77 -12.74 -5.82
N THR A 30 -14.10 -13.37 -4.71
CA THR A 30 -14.26 -12.68 -3.42
C THR A 30 -12.91 -12.33 -2.77
N LEU A 31 -12.89 -11.41 -1.78
CA LEU A 31 -11.67 -11.08 -1.03
C LEU A 31 -11.02 -12.33 -0.42
N LYS A 32 -11.80 -13.18 0.26
CA LYS A 32 -11.29 -14.43 0.84
C LYS A 32 -10.68 -15.36 -0.21
N ASP A 33 -11.20 -15.38 -1.45
CA ASP A 33 -10.65 -16.21 -2.53
C ASP A 33 -9.31 -15.67 -3.04
N CYS A 34 -9.17 -14.34 -3.15
CA CYS A 34 -7.91 -13.69 -3.55
C CYS A 34 -6.75 -14.01 -2.60
N TYR A 35 -7.05 -14.16 -1.29
CA TYR A 35 -6.04 -14.34 -0.24
C TYR A 35 -6.02 -15.74 0.39
N LYS A 36 -6.80 -16.71 -0.13
CA LYS A 36 -6.93 -18.05 0.47
C LYS A 36 -5.61 -18.80 0.69
N ASP A 37 -4.62 -18.57 -0.20
CA ASP A 37 -3.28 -19.18 -0.14
C ASP A 37 -2.25 -18.29 0.60
N ALA A 38 -2.70 -17.20 1.21
CA ALA A 38 -1.89 -16.23 1.92
C ALA A 38 -2.29 -16.13 3.40
N PHE A 39 -3.50 -15.66 3.69
CA PHE A 39 -4.02 -15.47 5.05
C PHE A 39 -5.55 -15.39 5.04
N LYS A 40 -6.16 -15.58 6.21
CA LYS A 40 -7.62 -15.38 6.37
C LYS A 40 -7.98 -13.91 6.20
N MET A 41 -9.08 -13.64 5.51
CA MET A 41 -9.68 -12.31 5.41
C MET A 41 -10.86 -12.22 6.38
N GLY A 42 -10.77 -11.30 7.33
CA GLY A 42 -11.77 -11.13 8.37
C GLY A 42 -12.52 -9.80 8.32
N CYS A 43 -13.67 -9.76 8.99
CA CYS A 43 -14.46 -8.55 9.21
C CYS A 43 -15.00 -8.53 10.65
N ALA A 44 -14.86 -7.40 11.35
CA ALA A 44 -15.60 -7.16 12.57
C ALA A 44 -17.09 -6.97 12.25
N VAL A 45 -17.97 -7.57 13.04
CA VAL A 45 -19.42 -7.53 12.83
C VAL A 45 -20.13 -7.12 14.11
N ASN A 46 -21.14 -6.27 13.95
CA ASN A 46 -22.06 -5.89 15.01
C ASN A 46 -23.34 -6.74 14.98
N ASN A 47 -24.16 -6.58 16.02
CA ASN A 47 -25.43 -7.28 16.12
C ASN A 47 -26.41 -7.01 14.97
N ALA A 48 -26.36 -5.87 14.27
CA ALA A 48 -27.24 -5.63 13.13
C ALA A 48 -26.93 -6.58 11.95
N VAL A 49 -25.64 -6.85 11.71
CA VAL A 49 -25.18 -7.84 10.72
C VAL A 49 -25.52 -9.26 11.19
N VAL A 50 -25.20 -9.61 12.44
CA VAL A 50 -25.42 -10.95 13.00
C VAL A 50 -26.90 -11.33 13.00
N SER A 51 -27.78 -10.42 13.48
CA SER A 51 -29.23 -10.65 13.53
C SER A 51 -29.94 -10.63 12.16
N GLY A 52 -29.24 -10.25 11.09
CA GLY A 52 -29.82 -10.09 9.76
C GLY A 52 -30.65 -8.81 9.56
N ARG A 53 -30.70 -7.90 10.56
CA ARG A 53 -31.33 -6.58 10.41
C ARG A 53 -30.67 -5.76 9.29
N ASP A 54 -29.36 -5.90 9.10
CA ASP A 54 -28.66 -5.44 7.90
C ASP A 54 -28.34 -6.63 6.98
N ALA A 55 -29.37 -7.11 6.26
CA ALA A 55 -29.28 -8.27 5.40
C ALA A 55 -28.28 -8.08 4.23
N ILE A 56 -28.04 -6.85 3.76
CA ILE A 56 -27.07 -6.61 2.68
C ILE A 56 -25.66 -6.79 3.22
N SER A 57 -25.35 -6.15 4.35
CA SER A 57 -24.04 -6.30 4.99
C SER A 57 -23.79 -7.74 5.42
N GLN A 58 -24.80 -8.45 5.92
CA GLN A 58 -24.70 -9.87 6.25
C GLN A 58 -24.28 -10.71 5.04
N ARG A 59 -24.93 -10.54 3.88
CA ARG A 59 -24.57 -11.27 2.65
C ARG A 59 -23.15 -10.93 2.19
N LEU A 60 -22.77 -9.65 2.23
CA LEU A 60 -21.42 -9.22 1.87
C LEU A 60 -20.38 -9.85 2.80
N VAL A 61 -20.62 -9.85 4.11
CA VAL A 61 -19.71 -10.47 5.09
C VAL A 61 -19.48 -11.95 4.78
N VAL A 62 -20.56 -12.71 4.62
CA VAL A 62 -20.49 -14.15 4.31
C VAL A 62 -19.80 -14.42 2.97
N SER A 63 -20.05 -13.58 1.97
CA SER A 63 -19.40 -13.73 0.65
C SER A 63 -17.91 -13.38 0.69
N GLN A 64 -17.51 -12.27 1.33
CA GLN A 64 -16.19 -11.69 1.16
C GLN A 64 -15.17 -12.18 2.18
N PHE A 65 -15.60 -12.66 3.34
CA PHE A 65 -14.72 -12.97 4.47
C PHE A 65 -14.86 -14.44 4.92
N ASN A 66 -13.77 -14.97 5.49
CA ASN A 66 -13.69 -16.30 6.08
C ASN A 66 -13.26 -16.28 7.56
N SER A 67 -13.27 -15.10 8.18
CA SER A 67 -13.13 -14.90 9.62
C SER A 67 -14.03 -13.75 10.10
N ILE A 68 -14.53 -13.85 11.32
CA ILE A 68 -15.32 -12.78 11.94
C ILE A 68 -14.86 -12.51 13.37
N THR A 69 -14.95 -11.24 13.77
CA THR A 69 -14.71 -10.78 15.14
C THR A 69 -15.95 -10.08 15.67
N SER A 70 -16.33 -10.34 16.92
CA SER A 70 -17.40 -9.59 17.58
C SER A 70 -16.95 -8.16 17.87
N GLU A 71 -17.68 -7.16 17.39
CA GLU A 71 -17.30 -5.76 17.60
C GLU A 71 -17.45 -5.33 19.07
N ASN A 72 -18.54 -5.71 19.74
CA ASN A 72 -18.81 -5.31 21.13
C ASN A 72 -19.51 -6.36 22.00
N GLU A 73 -20.13 -7.36 21.39
CA GLU A 73 -21.08 -8.30 22.01
C GLU A 73 -20.39 -9.27 22.97
N MET A 74 -19.08 -9.46 22.83
CA MET A 74 -18.24 -10.30 23.70
C MET A 74 -17.35 -9.50 24.69
N LYS A 75 -17.55 -8.18 24.81
CA LYS A 75 -16.85 -7.36 25.81
C LYS A 75 -17.48 -7.50 27.20
N ALA A 76 -16.68 -7.28 28.25
CA ALA A 76 -17.08 -7.54 29.64
C ALA A 76 -18.33 -6.76 30.08
N GLU A 77 -18.48 -5.49 29.69
CA GLU A 77 -19.67 -4.70 30.02
C GLU A 77 -20.94 -5.24 29.36
N THR A 78 -20.82 -5.83 28.17
CA THR A 78 -21.96 -6.42 27.45
C THR A 78 -22.32 -7.76 28.05
N LEU A 79 -21.32 -8.63 28.28
CA LEU A 79 -21.52 -9.98 28.78
C LEU A 79 -21.93 -10.00 30.25
N ASN A 80 -21.32 -9.16 31.08
CA ASN A 80 -21.50 -9.18 32.53
C ASN A 80 -21.65 -7.76 33.10
N PRO A 81 -22.75 -7.05 32.75
CA PRO A 81 -22.94 -5.65 33.11
C PRO A 81 -23.01 -5.40 34.62
N ARG A 82 -23.49 -6.38 35.40
CA ARG A 82 -23.66 -6.29 36.86
C ARG A 82 -23.28 -7.62 37.54
N PRO A 83 -22.91 -7.62 38.83
CA PRO A 83 -22.60 -8.85 39.55
C PRO A 83 -23.73 -9.88 39.43
N GLY A 84 -23.39 -11.10 39.01
CA GLY A 84 -24.34 -12.21 38.83
C GLY A 84 -25.32 -12.08 37.65
N VAL A 85 -25.27 -10.99 36.87
CA VAL A 85 -26.14 -10.78 35.71
C VAL A 85 -25.36 -10.99 34.42
N TRP A 86 -25.75 -12.01 33.66
CA TRP A 86 -25.13 -12.37 32.39
C TRP A 86 -26.06 -12.07 31.20
N ASN A 87 -25.49 -11.55 30.12
CA ASN A 87 -26.18 -11.31 28.86
C ASN A 87 -25.41 -11.96 27.70
N PHE A 88 -25.56 -13.27 27.57
CA PHE A 88 -24.90 -14.05 26.52
C PHE A 88 -25.65 -14.04 25.18
N SER A 89 -26.91 -13.60 25.13
CA SER A 89 -27.75 -13.77 23.93
C SER A 89 -27.14 -13.17 22.65
N PRO A 90 -26.58 -11.94 22.65
CA PRO A 90 -25.92 -11.41 21.45
C PRO A 90 -24.66 -12.19 21.06
N ALA A 91 -23.87 -12.63 22.04
CA ALA A 91 -22.64 -13.40 21.79
C ALA A 91 -22.94 -14.83 21.31
N ASP A 92 -23.99 -15.47 21.85
CA ASP A 92 -24.48 -16.77 21.37
C ASP A 92 -24.93 -16.70 19.91
N ALA A 93 -25.63 -15.61 19.55
CA ALA A 93 -26.05 -15.36 18.17
C ALA A 93 -24.84 -15.15 17.24
N PHE A 94 -23.82 -14.40 17.68
CA PHE A 94 -22.57 -14.20 16.93
C PHE A 94 -21.85 -15.52 16.66
N VAL A 95 -21.68 -16.37 17.68
CA VAL A 95 -21.01 -17.68 17.52
C VAL A 95 -21.81 -18.57 16.59
N THR A 96 -23.13 -18.63 16.75
CA THR A 96 -24.01 -19.43 15.88
C THR A 96 -23.92 -18.95 14.43
N PHE A 97 -23.97 -17.63 14.20
CA PHE A 97 -23.79 -17.03 12.88
C PHE A 97 -22.45 -17.42 12.25
N GLY A 98 -21.35 -17.39 13.03
CA GLY A 98 -20.04 -17.83 12.54
C GLY A 98 -20.00 -19.31 12.17
N GLN A 99 -20.59 -20.18 12.99
CA GLN A 99 -20.63 -21.63 12.75
C GLN A 99 -21.46 -21.98 11.51
N ASP A 100 -22.65 -21.40 11.38
CA ASP A 100 -23.55 -21.62 10.24
C ASP A 100 -22.90 -21.19 8.91
N ASN A 101 -22.04 -20.17 8.96
CA ASN A 101 -21.35 -19.62 7.79
C ASN A 101 -19.88 -20.07 7.67
N LYS A 102 -19.46 -21.07 8.45
CA LYS A 102 -18.11 -21.67 8.43
C LYS A 102 -16.98 -20.63 8.54
N GLN A 103 -17.18 -19.62 9.37
CA GLN A 103 -16.21 -18.56 9.63
C GLN A 103 -15.21 -19.02 10.69
N PHE A 104 -13.98 -18.53 10.60
CA PHE A 104 -13.02 -18.58 11.72
C PHE A 104 -13.40 -17.51 12.76
N ILE A 105 -13.84 -17.94 13.93
CA ILE A 105 -14.50 -17.11 14.94
C ILE A 105 -13.50 -16.60 15.97
N ILE A 106 -13.41 -15.27 16.08
CA ILE A 106 -12.57 -14.57 17.06
C ILE A 106 -13.45 -14.06 18.21
N GLY A 107 -13.17 -14.50 19.42
CA GLY A 107 -13.72 -13.94 20.64
C GLY A 107 -12.95 -12.70 21.08
N HIS A 108 -13.64 -11.57 21.22
CA HIS A 108 -13.05 -10.27 21.54
C HIS A 108 -13.88 -9.57 22.63
N THR A 109 -13.38 -9.40 23.86
CA THR A 109 -12.05 -9.79 24.41
C THR A 109 -12.21 -10.15 25.89
N LEU A 110 -11.29 -10.97 26.44
CA LEU A 110 -11.40 -11.47 27.81
C LEU A 110 -10.92 -10.46 28.87
N VAL A 111 -9.72 -9.91 28.72
CA VAL A 111 -9.13 -8.98 29.70
C VAL A 111 -8.73 -7.68 29.00
N TRP A 112 -9.53 -6.65 29.23
CA TRP A 112 -9.29 -5.30 28.73
C TRP A 112 -9.62 -4.26 29.79
N HIS A 113 -8.96 -3.11 29.73
CA HIS A 113 -9.14 -2.05 30.72
C HIS A 113 -10.31 -1.11 30.40
N ASN A 114 -10.72 -1.05 29.13
CA ASN A 114 -11.95 -0.37 28.72
C ASN A 114 -13.12 -1.37 28.70
N GLN A 115 -14.33 -0.82 28.66
CA GLN A 115 -15.59 -1.58 28.53
C GLN A 115 -15.68 -2.78 29.50
N THR A 116 -15.13 -2.58 30.72
CA THR A 116 -15.16 -3.52 31.84
C THR A 116 -15.76 -2.78 33.03
N PRO A 117 -16.92 -3.21 33.55
CA PRO A 117 -17.62 -2.49 34.61
C PRO A 117 -16.81 -2.35 35.89
N ASP A 118 -16.96 -1.22 36.59
CA ASP A 118 -16.21 -0.91 37.81
C ASP A 118 -16.36 -1.96 38.93
N TRP A 119 -17.47 -2.71 38.97
CA TRP A 119 -17.70 -3.77 39.96
C TRP A 119 -16.75 -4.96 39.80
N PHE A 120 -16.09 -5.12 38.64
CA PHE A 120 -15.03 -6.12 38.49
C PHE A 120 -13.90 -5.86 39.49
N PHE A 121 -13.62 -4.59 39.79
CA PHE A 121 -12.46 -4.17 40.57
C PHE A 121 -12.79 -3.82 42.02
N ASN A 122 -14.06 -3.58 42.33
CA ASN A 122 -14.51 -3.13 43.64
C ASN A 122 -15.45 -4.15 44.30
N ASP A 123 -15.39 -4.26 45.63
CA ASP A 123 -16.32 -5.06 46.42
C ASP A 123 -17.71 -4.42 46.53
N ALA A 124 -18.63 -5.07 47.25
CA ALA A 124 -20.00 -4.58 47.43
C ALA A 124 -20.09 -3.25 48.22
N GLN A 125 -19.01 -2.86 48.89
CA GLN A 125 -18.88 -1.60 49.63
C GLN A 125 -18.15 -0.53 48.81
N GLY A 126 -17.79 -0.82 47.55
CA GLY A 126 -17.09 0.10 46.66
C GLY A 126 -15.59 0.23 46.94
N LYS A 127 -15.00 -0.66 47.76
CA LYS A 127 -13.56 -0.67 48.01
C LYS A 127 -12.83 -1.54 46.98
N PRO A 128 -11.59 -1.20 46.60
CA PRO A 128 -10.79 -2.05 45.71
C PRO A 128 -10.65 -3.47 46.27
N LYS A 129 -10.87 -4.48 45.43
CA LYS A 129 -10.66 -5.89 45.77
C LYS A 129 -9.18 -6.15 46.08
N SER A 130 -8.91 -7.13 46.96
CA SER A 130 -7.55 -7.62 47.16
C SER A 130 -7.02 -8.29 45.89
N ARG A 131 -5.71 -8.47 45.80
CA ARG A 131 -5.08 -9.17 44.67
C ARG A 131 -5.67 -10.58 44.48
N GLU A 132 -5.87 -11.32 45.57
CA GLU A 132 -6.42 -12.69 45.55
C GLU A 132 -7.85 -12.69 45.00
N ALA A 133 -8.67 -11.73 45.44
CA ALA A 133 -10.02 -11.56 44.93
C ALA A 133 -10.03 -11.16 43.44
N MET A 134 -9.03 -10.41 42.97
CA MET A 134 -8.87 -10.07 41.55
C MET A 134 -8.43 -11.27 40.69
N VAL A 135 -7.54 -12.11 41.21
CA VAL A 135 -7.16 -13.37 40.54
C VAL A 135 -8.39 -14.27 40.39
N GLU A 136 -9.20 -14.40 41.45
CA GLU A 136 -10.44 -15.18 41.40
C GLU A 136 -11.49 -14.55 40.48
N GLN A 137 -11.66 -13.23 40.50
CA GLN A 137 -12.54 -12.51 39.58
C GLN A 137 -12.17 -12.78 38.12
N MET A 138 -10.87 -12.70 37.78
CA MET A 138 -10.38 -12.99 36.43
C MET A 138 -10.60 -14.46 36.06
N ARG A 139 -10.24 -15.39 36.96
CA ARG A 139 -10.41 -16.84 36.75
C ARG A 139 -11.86 -17.18 36.47
N SER A 140 -12.77 -16.75 37.34
CA SER A 140 -14.21 -17.03 37.24
C SER A 140 -14.83 -16.42 35.98
N TYR A 141 -14.44 -15.19 35.62
CA TYR A 141 -14.91 -14.57 34.38
C TYR A 141 -14.41 -15.33 33.14
N ILE A 142 -13.12 -15.66 33.06
CA ILE A 142 -12.55 -16.39 31.92
C ILE A 142 -13.15 -17.80 31.83
N GLU A 143 -13.31 -18.51 32.94
CA GLU A 143 -13.98 -19.80 32.98
C GLU A 143 -15.40 -19.71 32.41
N THR A 144 -16.16 -18.72 32.86
CA THR A 144 -17.56 -18.57 32.46
C THR A 144 -17.69 -18.20 30.98
N VAL A 145 -16.87 -17.26 30.50
CA VAL A 145 -16.95 -16.75 29.12
C VAL A 145 -16.26 -17.69 28.13
N ALA A 146 -14.96 -17.96 28.32
CA ALA A 146 -14.20 -18.79 27.39
C ALA A 146 -14.66 -20.25 27.44
N GLY A 147 -15.00 -20.75 28.64
CA GLY A 147 -15.53 -22.11 28.82
C GLY A 147 -16.89 -22.33 28.15
N ARG A 148 -17.78 -21.32 28.12
CA ARG A 148 -19.08 -21.40 27.42
C ARG A 148 -18.92 -21.68 25.93
N TYR A 149 -17.87 -21.13 25.31
CA TYR A 149 -17.63 -21.23 23.86
C TYR A 149 -16.50 -22.19 23.49
N LYS A 150 -16.08 -23.05 24.42
CA LYS A 150 -15.06 -24.08 24.18
C LYS A 150 -15.43 -24.95 22.97
N GLY A 151 -14.53 -25.03 22.00
CA GLY A 151 -14.72 -25.78 20.74
C GLY A 151 -15.68 -25.11 19.74
N ARG A 152 -16.14 -23.88 20.02
CA ARG A 152 -17.01 -23.10 19.13
C ARG A 152 -16.40 -21.75 18.74
N VAL A 153 -15.43 -21.25 19.50
CA VAL A 153 -14.59 -20.10 19.16
C VAL A 153 -13.19 -20.60 18.85
N ASP A 154 -12.66 -20.20 17.69
CA ASP A 154 -11.37 -20.68 17.18
C ASP A 154 -10.19 -19.95 17.81
N ALA A 155 -10.37 -18.68 18.18
CA ALA A 155 -9.36 -17.91 18.90
C ALA A 155 -9.93 -16.85 19.85
N TRP A 156 -9.17 -16.51 20.90
CA TRP A 156 -9.48 -15.43 21.84
C TRP A 156 -8.41 -14.34 21.83
N ASP A 157 -8.84 -13.08 21.75
CA ASP A 157 -8.04 -11.96 22.24
C ASP A 157 -8.08 -12.01 23.78
N VAL A 158 -7.07 -12.64 24.38
CA VAL A 158 -7.02 -12.92 25.82
C VAL A 158 -6.76 -11.64 26.61
N VAL A 159 -5.73 -10.88 26.21
CA VAL A 159 -5.41 -9.59 26.81
C VAL A 159 -5.32 -8.56 25.69
N ASN A 160 -6.00 -7.43 25.89
CA ASN A 160 -6.02 -6.32 24.95
C ASN A 160 -5.32 -5.07 25.55
N GLU A 161 -4.39 -4.47 24.81
CA GLU A 161 -3.84 -3.12 25.05
C GLU A 161 -3.18 -2.87 26.42
N VAL A 162 -2.34 -3.79 26.89
CA VAL A 162 -1.69 -3.67 28.20
C VAL A 162 -0.30 -3.02 28.15
N VAL A 163 0.36 -2.98 26.98
CA VAL A 163 1.68 -2.37 26.81
C VAL A 163 1.53 -0.90 26.40
N ASP A 164 2.29 -0.01 27.04
CA ASP A 164 2.25 1.43 26.74
C ASP A 164 3.15 1.79 25.55
N ASN A 165 3.02 3.00 25.04
CA ASN A 165 3.79 3.48 23.90
C ASN A 165 5.31 3.51 24.15
N ASP A 166 5.77 3.59 25.40
CA ASP A 166 7.18 3.51 25.78
C ASP A 166 7.68 2.07 25.97
N GLY A 167 6.81 1.07 25.84
CA GLY A 167 7.11 -0.34 26.02
C GLY A 167 7.01 -0.84 27.46
N SER A 168 6.64 0.00 28.43
CA SER A 168 6.28 -0.41 29.79
C SER A 168 4.85 -0.99 29.85
N TYR A 169 4.41 -1.45 31.02
CA TYR A 169 3.00 -1.79 31.21
C TYR A 169 2.17 -0.53 31.51
N ARG A 170 1.05 -0.38 30.79
CA ARG A 170 0.05 0.65 31.09
C ARG A 170 -0.49 0.44 32.49
N GLN A 171 -0.57 1.51 33.28
CA GLN A 171 -1.10 1.49 34.64
C GLN A 171 -2.64 1.45 34.66
N THR A 172 -3.20 0.41 34.02
CA THR A 172 -4.64 0.14 33.92
C THR A 172 -5.23 -0.28 35.26
N THR A 173 -6.56 -0.28 35.37
CA THR A 173 -7.26 -0.78 36.57
C THR A 173 -6.88 -2.23 36.89
N TRP A 174 -6.75 -3.09 35.86
CA TRP A 174 -6.25 -4.45 36.01
C TRP A 174 -4.82 -4.51 36.55
N VAL A 175 -3.87 -3.78 35.95
CA VAL A 175 -2.46 -3.81 36.36
C VAL A 175 -2.29 -3.29 37.79
N LYS A 176 -2.99 -2.21 38.15
CA LYS A 176 -3.01 -1.66 39.51
C LYS A 176 -3.58 -2.66 40.53
N ALA A 177 -4.67 -3.33 40.18
CA ALA A 177 -5.34 -4.27 41.08
C ALA A 177 -4.54 -5.57 41.29
N PHE A 178 -3.75 -6.00 40.30
CA PHE A 178 -2.78 -7.09 40.46
C PHE A 178 -1.46 -6.65 41.11
N GLY A 179 -1.12 -5.36 41.01
CA GLY A 179 0.17 -4.80 41.41
C GLY A 179 1.31 -5.07 40.43
N SER A 180 1.09 -5.90 39.39
CA SER A 180 2.09 -6.25 38.38
C SER A 180 1.44 -6.61 37.05
N GLY A 181 1.95 -6.03 35.96
CA GLY A 181 1.50 -6.35 34.61
C GLY A 181 1.86 -7.78 34.18
N ASP A 182 3.06 -8.25 34.52
CA ASP A 182 3.48 -9.62 34.23
C ASP A 182 2.56 -10.63 34.93
N ASP A 183 2.26 -10.40 36.21
CA ASP A 183 1.41 -11.30 37.00
C ASP A 183 -0.02 -11.38 36.43
N MET A 184 -0.58 -10.23 36.06
CA MET A 184 -1.89 -10.13 35.42
C MET A 184 -1.94 -10.92 34.09
N VAL A 185 -0.98 -10.71 33.20
CA VAL A 185 -0.95 -11.38 31.89
C VAL A 185 -0.70 -12.88 32.05
N LYS A 186 0.18 -13.31 32.96
CA LYS A 186 0.41 -14.73 33.26
C LYS A 186 -0.88 -15.43 33.68
N HIS A 187 -1.65 -14.82 34.58
CA HIS A 187 -2.92 -15.38 35.04
C HIS A 187 -3.95 -15.46 33.91
N ALA A 188 -4.10 -14.39 33.11
CA ALA A 188 -5.06 -14.36 32.01
C ALA A 188 -4.82 -15.50 31.00
N PHE A 189 -3.57 -15.67 30.54
CA PHE A 189 -3.24 -16.72 29.57
C PHE A 189 -3.30 -18.14 30.17
N ARG A 190 -2.94 -18.33 31.45
CA ARG A 190 -3.10 -19.63 32.13
C ARG A 190 -4.57 -20.02 32.22
N PHE A 191 -5.44 -19.11 32.63
CA PHE A 191 -6.88 -19.38 32.71
C PHE A 191 -7.50 -19.60 31.35
N ALA A 192 -7.15 -18.78 30.34
CA ALA A 192 -7.68 -18.97 28.98
C ALA A 192 -7.26 -20.34 28.41
N SER A 193 -6.00 -20.75 28.60
CA SER A 193 -5.51 -22.08 28.20
C SER A 193 -6.23 -23.21 28.92
N GLN A 194 -6.53 -23.04 30.22
CA GLN A 194 -7.22 -24.04 31.04
C GLN A 194 -8.69 -24.22 30.63
N TYR A 195 -9.42 -23.12 30.43
CA TYR A 195 -10.88 -23.16 30.24
C TYR A 195 -11.32 -23.20 28.77
N ALA A 196 -10.45 -22.81 27.84
CA ALA A 196 -10.65 -22.95 26.39
C ALA A 196 -9.50 -23.76 25.73
N PRO A 197 -9.28 -25.03 26.15
CA PRO A 197 -8.24 -25.84 25.54
C PRO A 197 -8.58 -26.12 24.08
N GLY A 198 -7.58 -26.04 23.20
CA GLY A 198 -7.75 -26.19 21.75
C GLY A 198 -8.10 -24.90 21.01
N THR A 199 -8.48 -23.82 21.70
CA THR A 199 -8.66 -22.48 21.12
C THR A 199 -7.31 -21.75 21.07
N GLU A 200 -7.06 -20.95 20.04
CA GLU A 200 -5.85 -20.12 19.94
C GLU A 200 -5.93 -18.90 20.87
N LEU A 201 -4.81 -18.51 21.47
CA LEU A 201 -4.72 -17.47 22.49
C LEU A 201 -3.85 -16.32 22.01
N TYR A 202 -4.45 -15.15 21.83
CA TYR A 202 -3.78 -13.98 21.29
C TYR A 202 -3.61 -12.86 22.31
N TYR A 203 -2.53 -12.12 22.14
CA TYR A 203 -2.40 -10.76 22.66
C TYR A 203 -2.72 -9.77 21.54
N ASN A 204 -3.55 -8.75 21.80
CA ASN A 204 -3.96 -7.77 20.79
C ASN A 204 -3.65 -6.33 21.25
N ASP A 205 -3.15 -5.48 20.35
CA ASP A 205 -2.79 -4.10 20.71
C ASP A 205 -2.72 -3.11 19.54
N PHE A 206 -3.08 -1.86 19.80
CA PHE A 206 -2.85 -0.73 18.91
C PHE A 206 -1.41 -0.21 18.98
N ASN A 207 -0.98 0.54 17.96
CA ASN A 207 0.38 1.07 17.88
C ASN A 207 1.49 0.01 18.01
N ALA A 208 1.21 -1.28 17.80
CA ALA A 208 2.17 -2.37 17.90
C ALA A 208 3.32 -2.29 16.87
N TRP A 209 3.19 -1.39 15.88
CA TRP A 209 4.24 -1.01 14.93
C TRP A 209 5.33 -0.10 15.54
N ARG A 210 5.03 0.61 16.64
CA ARG A 210 5.95 1.56 17.27
C ARG A 210 7.12 0.81 17.89
N PRO A 211 8.40 1.16 17.61
CA PRO A 211 9.55 0.37 18.05
C PRO A 211 9.58 0.05 19.55
N SER A 212 9.41 1.06 20.42
CA SER A 212 9.40 0.88 21.88
C SER A 212 8.27 -0.03 22.35
N LYS A 213 7.05 0.18 21.85
CA LYS A 213 5.88 -0.63 22.18
C LYS A 213 6.02 -2.06 21.67
N ARG A 214 6.44 -2.24 20.41
CA ARG A 214 6.78 -3.54 19.80
C ARG A 214 7.76 -4.32 20.67
N ASP A 215 8.82 -3.67 21.15
CA ASP A 215 9.84 -4.31 21.98
C ASP A 215 9.29 -4.68 23.37
N GLY A 216 8.39 -3.86 23.92
CA GLY A 216 7.65 -4.16 25.15
C GLY A 216 6.74 -5.38 25.01
N ILE A 217 5.99 -5.47 23.90
CA ILE A 217 5.15 -6.63 23.57
C ILE A 217 6.02 -7.88 23.40
N ALA A 218 7.12 -7.78 22.66
CA ALA A 218 8.05 -8.90 22.47
C ALA A 218 8.67 -9.37 23.81
N ARG A 219 8.99 -8.46 24.73
CA ARG A 219 9.45 -8.81 26.08
C ARG A 219 8.39 -9.59 26.86
N MET A 220 7.15 -9.15 26.85
CA MET A 220 6.03 -9.84 27.51
C MET A 220 5.82 -11.24 26.95
N VAL A 221 5.83 -11.40 25.62
CA VAL A 221 5.68 -12.73 24.99
C VAL A 221 6.83 -13.67 25.34
N ARG A 222 8.09 -13.20 25.29
CA ARG A 222 9.24 -14.00 25.74
C ARG A 222 9.13 -14.41 27.20
N MET A 223 8.59 -13.54 28.06
CA MET A 223 8.33 -13.85 29.47
C MET A 223 7.33 -15.00 29.60
N LEU A 224 6.21 -14.96 28.86
CA LEU A 224 5.22 -16.04 28.87
C LEU A 224 5.82 -17.36 28.38
N GLN A 225 6.55 -17.32 27.27
CA GLN A 225 7.22 -18.50 26.68
C GLN A 225 8.25 -19.11 27.63
N LYS A 226 9.07 -18.28 28.30
CA LYS A 226 10.07 -18.73 29.29
C LYS A 226 9.41 -19.46 30.47
N GLU A 227 8.21 -19.04 30.85
CA GLU A 227 7.42 -19.63 31.95
C GLU A 227 6.55 -20.82 31.49
N GLY A 228 6.67 -21.25 30.23
CA GLY A 228 5.86 -22.33 29.65
C GLY A 228 4.37 -21.98 29.53
N ILE A 229 4.01 -20.69 29.52
CA ILE A 229 2.63 -20.23 29.38
C ILE A 229 2.31 -20.07 27.90
N ARG A 230 1.25 -20.74 27.46
CA ARG A 230 0.80 -20.76 26.07
C ARG A 230 0.36 -19.36 25.61
N ILE A 231 0.88 -18.96 24.46
CA ILE A 231 0.45 -17.82 23.64
C ILE A 231 0.68 -18.22 22.18
N ASP A 232 -0.36 -18.14 21.36
CA ASP A 232 -0.31 -18.66 19.98
C ASP A 232 -0.09 -17.53 18.95
N GLY A 233 -0.39 -16.28 19.30
CA GLY A 233 -0.31 -15.17 18.35
C GLY A 233 -0.33 -13.77 18.93
N ILE A 234 0.08 -12.81 18.10
CA ILE A 234 0.06 -11.37 18.38
C ILE A 234 -0.76 -10.65 17.29
N GLY A 235 -1.81 -9.97 17.71
CA GLY A 235 -2.62 -9.08 16.90
C GLY A 235 -2.09 -7.65 16.88
N ILE A 236 -1.82 -7.14 15.68
CA ILE A 236 -1.58 -5.72 15.41
C ILE A 236 -2.93 -5.15 14.98
N GLN A 237 -3.56 -4.29 15.82
CA GLN A 237 -4.89 -3.75 15.50
C GLN A 237 -4.93 -3.12 14.11
N GLY A 238 -3.98 -2.23 13.79
CA GLY A 238 -3.93 -1.65 12.45
C GLY A 238 -4.87 -0.46 12.25
N HIS A 239 -5.27 0.20 13.34
CA HIS A 239 -5.94 1.50 13.28
C HIS A 239 -4.98 2.59 12.79
N TRP A 240 -4.91 2.76 11.48
CA TRP A 240 -3.92 3.58 10.81
C TRP A 240 -4.56 4.76 10.10
N GLY A 241 -3.77 5.53 9.37
CA GLY A 241 -4.22 6.66 8.59
C GLY A 241 -3.49 6.75 7.27
N LEU A 242 -3.86 7.75 6.46
CA LEU A 242 -3.19 8.01 5.19
C LEU A 242 -1.68 8.24 5.39
N ASN A 243 -1.29 8.91 6.47
CA ASN A 243 0.08 9.38 6.67
C ASN A 243 0.84 8.61 7.78
N PHE A 244 0.22 7.63 8.43
CA PHE A 244 0.87 6.84 9.47
C PHE A 244 0.40 5.38 9.49
N PRO A 245 1.22 4.47 10.06
CA PRO A 245 2.63 4.65 10.37
C PRO A 245 3.51 4.51 9.11
N LYS A 246 4.82 4.70 9.28
CA LYS A 246 5.80 4.36 8.24
C LYS A 246 5.72 2.86 7.91
N ASN A 247 5.73 2.53 6.62
CA ASN A 247 5.68 1.14 6.14
C ASN A 247 6.78 0.26 6.74
N ALA A 248 8.00 0.78 6.86
CA ALA A 248 9.12 0.10 7.49
C ALA A 248 8.86 -0.32 8.96
N TYR A 249 8.03 0.42 9.70
CA TYR A 249 7.68 0.07 11.08
C TYR A 249 6.63 -1.05 11.15
N ILE A 250 5.73 -1.12 10.16
CA ILE A 250 4.79 -2.22 10.01
C ILE A 250 5.57 -3.51 9.72
N GLU A 251 6.44 -3.48 8.72
CA GLU A 251 7.27 -4.63 8.34
C GLU A 251 8.15 -5.11 9.50
N ALA A 252 8.80 -4.18 10.20
CA ALA A 252 9.65 -4.52 11.33
C ALA A 252 8.86 -5.15 12.49
N ALA A 253 7.63 -4.71 12.75
CA ALA A 253 6.78 -5.33 13.78
C ALA A 253 6.35 -6.75 13.40
N ILE A 254 5.95 -6.96 12.14
CA ILE A 254 5.63 -8.31 11.62
C ILE A 254 6.85 -9.24 11.80
N ASP A 255 8.03 -8.82 11.35
CA ASP A 255 9.25 -9.63 11.47
C ASP A 255 9.65 -9.89 12.93
N THR A 256 9.51 -8.88 13.81
CA THR A 256 9.82 -9.04 15.24
C THR A 256 8.91 -10.06 15.90
N PHE A 257 7.60 -10.00 15.64
CA PHE A 257 6.63 -10.90 16.25
C PHE A 257 6.72 -12.32 15.67
N ALA A 258 6.91 -12.46 14.35
CA ALA A 258 7.11 -13.77 13.72
C ALA A 258 8.36 -14.49 14.25
N LYS A 259 9.44 -13.76 14.54
CA LYS A 259 10.67 -14.32 15.16
C LYS A 259 10.47 -14.89 16.57
N LEU A 260 9.35 -14.60 17.22
CA LEU A 260 8.99 -15.20 18.50
C LEU A 260 8.37 -16.60 18.33
N GLY A 261 8.15 -17.06 17.10
CA GLY A 261 7.52 -18.35 16.82
C GLY A 261 6.01 -18.37 17.10
N VAL A 262 5.37 -17.20 17.12
CA VAL A 262 3.92 -17.03 17.25
C VAL A 262 3.32 -16.53 15.94
N LYS A 263 2.02 -16.74 15.74
CA LYS A 263 1.30 -16.19 14.59
C LYS A 263 1.23 -14.66 14.66
N VAL A 264 1.31 -13.99 13.52
CA VAL A 264 1.07 -12.55 13.42
C VAL A 264 -0.26 -12.30 12.70
N MET A 265 -1.04 -11.34 13.19
CA MET A 265 -2.32 -10.97 12.58
C MET A 265 -2.45 -9.46 12.50
N ILE A 266 -3.18 -8.98 11.49
CA ILE A 266 -3.75 -7.63 11.48
C ILE A 266 -5.22 -7.77 11.88
N THR A 267 -5.65 -7.14 12.98
CA THR A 267 -6.89 -7.57 13.68
C THR A 267 -8.05 -6.59 13.57
N GLU A 268 -7.79 -5.30 13.35
CA GLU A 268 -8.76 -4.21 13.39
C GLU A 268 -8.45 -3.13 12.33
N LEU A 269 -8.11 -3.57 11.12
CA LEU A 269 -7.63 -2.69 10.06
C LEU A 269 -8.69 -1.68 9.64
N ASP A 270 -8.31 -0.41 9.72
CA ASP A 270 -9.03 0.73 9.15
C ASP A 270 -8.03 1.87 8.84
N VAL A 271 -8.36 2.74 7.88
CA VAL A 271 -7.49 3.84 7.44
C VAL A 271 -8.20 5.18 7.58
N ASP A 272 -7.87 5.93 8.62
CA ASP A 272 -8.41 7.26 8.87
C ASP A 272 -7.95 8.26 7.79
N VAL A 273 -8.92 8.98 7.20
CA VAL A 273 -8.67 9.98 6.15
C VAL A 273 -8.88 11.42 6.61
N LEU A 274 -9.45 11.61 7.81
CA LEU A 274 -9.84 12.93 8.29
C LEU A 274 -8.67 13.71 8.88
N PRO A 275 -8.71 15.06 8.84
CA PRO A 275 -7.64 15.90 9.40
C PRO A 275 -7.34 15.59 10.86
N ILE A 276 -6.06 15.77 11.22
CA ILE A 276 -5.44 15.36 12.49
C ILE A 276 -5.40 13.83 12.68
N THR A 277 -6.52 13.13 12.54
CA THR A 277 -6.61 11.70 12.86
C THR A 277 -5.97 10.79 11.81
N ARG A 278 -5.81 11.26 10.57
CA ARG A 278 -4.99 10.61 9.54
C ARG A 278 -3.48 10.68 9.77
N GLU A 279 -3.02 11.47 10.72
CA GLU A 279 -1.59 11.70 11.04
C GLU A 279 -1.11 10.83 12.21
N GLY A 280 -2.02 10.35 13.05
CA GLY A 280 -1.72 9.49 14.19
C GLY A 280 -2.97 9.02 14.91
N GLN A 281 -2.88 7.84 15.53
CA GLN A 281 -3.97 7.30 16.34
C GLN A 281 -4.05 8.07 17.66
N LEU A 282 -5.18 8.74 17.89
CA LEU A 282 -5.49 9.43 19.14
C LEU A 282 -6.24 8.48 20.08
N ILE A 283 -5.95 8.59 21.38
CA ILE A 283 -6.62 7.85 22.46
C ILE A 283 -7.17 8.82 23.52
N GLY A 284 -8.03 8.34 24.41
CA GLY A 284 -8.65 9.14 25.48
C GLY A 284 -9.87 9.92 25.01
N LYS A 285 -10.25 10.95 25.78
CA LYS A 285 -11.50 11.71 25.59
C LYS A 285 -11.30 13.20 25.25
N MET A 286 -10.05 13.64 25.04
CA MET A 286 -9.72 15.05 24.79
C MET A 286 -10.50 15.61 23.58
N MET A 287 -10.57 14.83 22.51
CA MET A 287 -11.26 15.19 21.27
C MET A 287 -12.79 15.03 21.34
N SER A 288 -13.32 14.54 22.47
CA SER A 288 -14.76 14.45 22.72
C SER A 288 -15.32 15.68 23.43
N ASP A 289 -14.47 16.65 23.75
CA ASP A 289 -14.89 17.93 24.34
C ASP A 289 -15.85 18.69 23.40
N PRO A 290 -16.93 19.31 23.91
CA PRO A 290 -17.87 20.08 23.10
C PRO A 290 -17.24 21.21 22.26
N GLN A 291 -16.06 21.73 22.62
CA GLN A 291 -15.38 22.76 21.82
C GLN A 291 -15.12 22.30 20.37
N TRP A 292 -14.83 21.02 20.15
CA TRP A 292 -14.56 20.47 18.81
C TRP A 292 -15.81 20.39 17.94
N GLN A 293 -16.98 20.69 18.52
CA GLN A 293 -18.26 20.76 17.83
C GLN A 293 -18.63 22.18 17.39
N LEU A 294 -17.82 23.19 17.73
CA LEU A 294 -17.96 24.56 17.23
C LEU A 294 -17.67 24.61 15.73
N GLU A 295 -18.25 25.61 15.06
CA GLU A 295 -18.30 25.72 13.60
C GLU A 295 -16.90 25.70 12.97
N GLU A 296 -15.98 26.48 13.52
CA GLU A 296 -14.61 26.63 13.04
C GLU A 296 -13.81 25.32 13.12
N PHE A 297 -14.05 24.50 14.15
CA PHE A 297 -13.40 23.20 14.29
C PHE A 297 -14.06 22.15 13.41
N LYS A 298 -15.40 22.14 13.31
CA LYS A 298 -16.10 21.23 12.40
C LYS A 298 -15.71 21.43 10.95
N LEU A 299 -15.59 22.68 10.50
CA LEU A 299 -15.15 23.02 9.15
C LEU A 299 -13.78 22.40 8.82
N PHE A 300 -12.89 22.34 9.81
CA PHE A 300 -11.56 21.76 9.65
C PHE A 300 -11.51 20.24 9.87
N LEU A 301 -12.18 19.71 10.91
CA LEU A 301 -12.06 18.32 11.34
C LEU A 301 -12.95 17.35 10.57
N ASP A 302 -13.98 17.86 9.89
CA ASP A 302 -14.95 17.07 9.14
C ASP A 302 -15.26 17.66 7.74
N PRO A 303 -14.24 17.83 6.88
CA PRO A 303 -14.37 18.55 5.61
C PRO A 303 -15.10 17.75 4.51
N TYR A 304 -15.39 16.46 4.72
CA TYR A 304 -15.85 15.54 3.67
C TYR A 304 -17.29 15.04 3.91
N ARG A 305 -18.15 15.89 4.49
CA ARG A 305 -19.53 15.51 4.85
C ARG A 305 -20.37 15.05 3.64
N ASP A 306 -20.17 15.69 2.50
CA ASP A 306 -20.96 15.44 1.28
C ASP A 306 -20.32 14.43 0.32
N GLY A 307 -19.23 13.80 0.74
CA GLY A 307 -18.51 12.81 -0.06
C GLY A 307 -16.99 12.96 0.06
N LEU A 308 -16.28 11.85 -0.16
CA LEU A 308 -14.83 11.85 -0.20
C LEU A 308 -14.35 12.43 -1.55
N PRO A 309 -13.50 13.47 -1.57
CA PRO A 309 -12.98 14.00 -2.83
C PRO A 309 -12.19 12.94 -3.60
N PRO A 310 -12.25 12.90 -4.96
CA PRO A 310 -11.58 11.88 -5.76
C PRO A 310 -10.07 11.75 -5.48
N ALA A 311 -9.39 12.88 -5.22
CA ALA A 311 -7.96 12.87 -4.87
C ALA A 311 -7.68 12.16 -3.53
N VAL A 312 -8.56 12.32 -2.53
CA VAL A 312 -8.41 11.65 -1.22
C VAL A 312 -8.83 10.19 -1.33
N GLU A 313 -9.79 9.85 -2.17
CA GLU A 313 -10.14 8.47 -2.50
C GLU A 313 -8.98 7.72 -3.18
N GLN A 314 -8.26 8.40 -4.09
CA GLN A 314 -7.05 7.82 -4.68
C GLN A 314 -5.97 7.62 -3.62
N GLN A 315 -5.74 8.58 -2.72
CA GLN A 315 -4.79 8.41 -1.61
C GLN A 315 -5.16 7.22 -0.70
N LEU A 316 -6.45 7.06 -0.39
CA LEU A 316 -6.94 5.92 0.39
C LEU A 316 -6.71 4.59 -0.35
N THR A 317 -6.95 4.58 -1.66
CA THR A 317 -6.71 3.42 -2.52
C THR A 317 -5.23 3.05 -2.54
N ASP A 318 -4.36 4.02 -2.80
CA ASP A 318 -2.90 3.83 -2.81
C ASP A 318 -2.41 3.34 -1.45
N ARG A 319 -2.93 3.90 -0.36
CA ARG A 319 -2.60 3.48 1.00
C ARG A 319 -2.97 2.01 1.25
N TYR A 320 -4.18 1.60 0.88
CA TYR A 320 -4.58 0.19 0.99
C TYR A 320 -3.72 -0.74 0.12
N VAL A 321 -3.36 -0.31 -1.09
CA VAL A 321 -2.45 -1.07 -1.96
C VAL A 321 -1.09 -1.26 -1.32
N GLU A 322 -0.49 -0.21 -0.75
CA GLU A 322 0.78 -0.30 -0.03
C GLU A 322 0.70 -1.32 1.12
N LEU A 323 -0.33 -1.21 1.95
CA LEU A 323 -0.52 -2.07 3.12
C LEU A 323 -0.69 -3.54 2.72
N PHE A 324 -1.59 -3.82 1.76
CA PHE A 324 -1.81 -5.20 1.30
C PHE A 324 -0.63 -5.75 0.50
N THR A 325 0.18 -4.91 -0.15
CA THR A 325 1.45 -5.32 -0.75
C THR A 325 2.42 -5.82 0.33
N ILE A 326 2.55 -5.09 1.44
CA ILE A 326 3.35 -5.51 2.60
C ILE A 326 2.81 -6.83 3.17
N PHE A 327 1.50 -6.92 3.40
CA PHE A 327 0.89 -8.12 3.97
C PHE A 327 1.11 -9.33 3.06
N TYR A 328 0.93 -9.16 1.75
CA TYR A 328 1.15 -10.24 0.79
C TYR A 328 2.63 -10.61 0.68
N LYS A 329 3.57 -9.64 0.70
CA LYS A 329 5.03 -9.91 0.77
C LYS A 329 5.37 -10.73 2.02
N LYS A 330 4.74 -10.42 3.15
CA LYS A 330 4.94 -11.09 4.45
C LYS A 330 3.97 -12.25 4.71
N ARG A 331 3.22 -12.73 3.72
CA ARG A 331 2.11 -13.70 3.89
C ARG A 331 2.48 -14.99 4.62
N ALA A 332 3.72 -15.45 4.50
CA ALA A 332 4.19 -16.63 5.25
C ALA A 332 4.24 -16.42 6.78
N GLN A 333 4.18 -15.17 7.25
CA GLN A 333 4.24 -14.78 8.66
C GLN A 333 2.87 -14.34 9.21
N ILE A 334 1.89 -14.05 8.34
CA ILE A 334 0.60 -13.49 8.71
C ILE A 334 -0.47 -14.58 8.59
N ASP A 335 -1.23 -14.82 9.66
CA ASP A 335 -2.32 -15.83 9.65
C ASP A 335 -3.66 -15.22 9.21
N ARG A 336 -3.90 -13.93 9.54
CA ARG A 336 -5.17 -13.24 9.31
C ARG A 336 -5.01 -11.73 9.16
N VAL A 337 -5.81 -11.13 8.27
CA VAL A 337 -6.03 -9.68 8.13
C VAL A 337 -7.53 -9.41 8.28
N THR A 338 -7.93 -8.60 9.26
CA THR A 338 -9.34 -8.33 9.60
C THR A 338 -9.64 -6.84 9.51
N MET A 339 -10.68 -6.49 8.75
CA MET A 339 -11.21 -5.13 8.66
C MET A 339 -12.08 -4.82 9.88
N TRP A 340 -11.95 -3.63 10.47
CA TRP A 340 -12.79 -3.25 11.63
C TRP A 340 -14.14 -2.67 11.20
N GLY A 341 -14.92 -3.53 10.56
CA GLY A 341 -16.25 -3.24 10.01
C GLY A 341 -16.31 -3.47 8.50
N LEU A 342 -17.54 -3.50 7.96
CA LEU A 342 -17.74 -3.72 6.52
C LEU A 342 -17.70 -2.41 5.73
N HIS A 343 -18.49 -1.42 6.13
CA HIS A 343 -18.71 -0.20 5.37
C HIS A 343 -18.56 1.07 6.20
N ASP A 344 -18.23 2.20 5.56
CA ASP A 344 -17.90 3.44 6.27
C ASP A 344 -18.96 3.89 7.28
N GLY A 345 -20.24 3.74 6.93
CA GLY A 345 -21.37 4.17 7.76
C GLY A 345 -21.51 3.44 9.11
N MET A 346 -20.85 2.29 9.31
CA MET A 346 -20.85 1.59 10.60
C MET A 346 -19.53 1.74 11.35
N SER A 347 -18.54 2.42 10.79
CA SER A 347 -17.21 2.53 11.42
C SER A 347 -17.26 3.40 12.67
N TRP A 348 -16.63 2.92 13.74
CA TRP A 348 -16.42 3.68 14.99
C TRP A 348 -15.66 5.00 14.77
N LYS A 349 -14.88 5.13 13.69
CA LYS A 349 -14.11 6.34 13.34
C LYS A 349 -14.98 7.56 12.97
N ASN A 350 -16.28 7.36 12.76
CA ASN A 350 -17.23 8.46 12.59
C ASN A 350 -17.42 9.23 13.91
N ASP A 351 -17.45 8.51 15.05
CA ASP A 351 -17.74 9.09 16.36
C ASP A 351 -16.54 9.14 17.31
N TYR A 352 -15.42 8.53 16.90
CA TYR A 352 -14.18 8.55 17.67
C TYR A 352 -13.00 9.02 16.80
N PRO A 353 -12.10 9.86 17.34
CA PRO A 353 -12.11 10.45 18.68
C PRO A 353 -12.97 11.72 18.82
N VAL A 354 -13.43 12.29 17.70
CA VAL A 354 -14.35 13.43 17.64
C VAL A 354 -15.74 12.92 17.23
N PRO A 355 -16.79 13.10 18.05
CA PRO A 355 -18.15 12.66 17.75
C PRO A 355 -18.76 13.32 16.52
N GLY A 356 -19.60 12.59 15.77
CA GLY A 356 -20.45 13.16 14.71
C GLY A 356 -19.72 13.58 13.43
N ARG A 357 -18.55 13.00 13.13
CA ARG A 357 -17.83 13.19 11.87
C ARG A 357 -18.27 12.17 10.81
N ILE A 358 -17.94 12.43 9.55
CA ILE A 358 -18.19 11.55 8.41
C ILE A 358 -16.85 11.04 7.87
N ASN A 359 -16.39 9.90 8.38
CA ASN A 359 -15.11 9.29 7.98
C ASN A 359 -15.29 8.27 6.84
N TYR A 360 -14.20 7.86 6.18
CA TYR A 360 -14.24 6.92 5.05
C TYR A 360 -13.21 5.79 5.14
N PRO A 361 -13.12 5.06 6.27
CA PRO A 361 -11.93 4.28 6.54
C PRO A 361 -11.94 2.84 6.00
N LEU A 362 -13.06 2.35 5.48
CA LEU A 362 -13.24 0.93 5.10
C LEU A 362 -13.28 0.74 3.57
N LEU A 363 -13.50 -0.50 3.12
CA LEU A 363 -13.47 -0.88 1.70
C LEU A 363 -14.81 -0.69 0.97
N PHE A 364 -15.91 -0.54 1.72
CA PHE A 364 -17.25 -0.32 1.17
C PHE A 364 -17.80 1.03 1.60
N ARG A 365 -18.55 1.65 0.69
CA ARG A 365 -19.25 2.92 0.91
C ARG A 365 -20.47 2.73 1.82
N ARG A 366 -21.05 3.83 2.29
CA ARG A 366 -22.27 3.84 3.13
C ARG A 366 -23.47 3.14 2.47
N ASP A 367 -23.56 3.19 1.15
CA ASP A 367 -24.57 2.48 0.34
C ASP A 367 -24.22 1.00 0.06
N LYS A 368 -23.11 0.51 0.63
CA LYS A 368 -22.55 -0.85 0.51
C LYS A 368 -21.97 -1.18 -0.87
N THR A 369 -21.74 -0.19 -1.73
CA THR A 369 -20.96 -0.38 -2.96
C THR A 369 -19.45 -0.43 -2.67
N PRO A 370 -18.66 -1.18 -3.46
CA PRO A 370 -17.21 -1.24 -3.27
C PRO A 370 -16.54 0.10 -3.61
N LYS A 371 -15.47 0.44 -2.88
CA LYS A 371 -14.56 1.54 -3.23
C LYS A 371 -13.48 1.07 -4.21
N PRO A 372 -12.78 1.98 -4.92
CA PRO A 372 -11.62 1.60 -5.75
C PRO A 372 -10.56 0.79 -4.97
N ALA A 373 -10.37 1.08 -3.68
CA ALA A 373 -9.51 0.32 -2.79
C ALA A 373 -9.87 -1.19 -2.72
N PHE A 374 -11.16 -1.55 -2.73
CA PHE A 374 -11.61 -2.94 -2.69
C PHE A 374 -11.11 -3.72 -3.91
N ASP A 375 -11.29 -3.16 -5.10
CA ASP A 375 -10.84 -3.81 -6.35
C ASP A 375 -9.33 -3.83 -6.47
N ALA A 376 -8.66 -2.75 -6.05
CA ALA A 376 -7.20 -2.65 -6.09
C ALA A 376 -6.53 -3.72 -5.23
N ILE A 377 -7.02 -3.98 -4.01
CA ILE A 377 -6.41 -5.00 -3.14
C ILE A 377 -6.67 -6.43 -3.67
N ARG A 378 -7.81 -6.70 -4.30
CA ARG A 378 -8.07 -8.00 -4.95
C ARG A 378 -7.05 -8.33 -6.04
N GLY A 379 -6.43 -7.30 -6.63
CA GLY A 379 -5.39 -7.40 -7.65
C GLY A 379 -3.95 -7.59 -7.12
N ILE A 380 -3.71 -7.61 -5.80
CA ILE A 380 -2.35 -7.54 -5.22
C ILE A 380 -1.46 -8.71 -5.64
N ARG A 381 -2.02 -9.91 -5.77
CA ARG A 381 -1.24 -11.06 -6.27
C ARG A 381 -0.75 -10.83 -7.69
N GLN A 382 -1.59 -10.30 -8.58
CA GLN A 382 -1.17 -9.98 -9.95
C GLN A 382 -0.20 -8.79 -9.96
N LEU A 383 -0.42 -7.77 -9.13
CA LEU A 383 0.49 -6.63 -8.98
C LEU A 383 1.87 -7.07 -8.48
N ALA A 384 1.93 -7.97 -7.49
CA ALA A 384 3.18 -8.52 -6.97
C ALA A 384 3.91 -9.43 -7.98
N ALA A 385 3.15 -10.12 -8.84
CA ALA A 385 3.71 -10.88 -9.95
C ALA A 385 4.20 -9.96 -11.09
N ALA A 386 3.48 -8.88 -11.37
CA ALA A 386 3.80 -7.87 -12.38
C ALA A 386 4.86 -6.85 -11.94
N SER A 387 5.17 -6.77 -10.64
CA SER A 387 6.25 -5.91 -10.08
C SER A 387 7.62 -6.59 -10.09
N THR A 388 7.73 -7.79 -10.66
CA THR A 388 9.02 -8.28 -11.15
C THR A 388 9.25 -7.55 -12.47
N PRO A 389 10.41 -6.91 -12.72
CA PRO A 389 10.72 -6.35 -14.02
C PRO A 389 10.46 -7.42 -15.09
N SER A 390 9.37 -7.24 -15.85
CA SER A 390 8.87 -8.21 -16.83
C SER A 390 9.77 -8.23 -18.07
N SER A 391 10.53 -7.16 -18.26
CA SER A 391 11.42 -6.91 -19.38
C SER A 391 12.80 -6.47 -18.88
N TRP A 392 13.85 -7.09 -19.41
CA TRP A 392 15.22 -6.62 -19.31
C TRP A 392 15.92 -6.87 -20.64
N TYR A 393 16.92 -6.06 -20.93
CA TYR A 393 17.68 -6.14 -22.17
C TYR A 393 19.17 -6.26 -21.88
N ARG A 394 19.88 -6.99 -22.74
CA ARG A 394 21.33 -7.18 -22.63
C ARG A 394 22.04 -6.39 -23.72
N VAL A 395 23.11 -5.70 -23.33
CA VAL A 395 24.07 -5.07 -24.25
C VAL A 395 25.47 -5.49 -23.85
N GLY A 396 26.01 -6.55 -24.45
CA GLY A 396 27.24 -7.18 -24.02
C GLY A 396 27.15 -7.64 -22.56
N GLY A 397 28.01 -7.09 -21.70
CA GLY A 397 28.03 -7.30 -20.25
C GLY A 397 27.06 -6.43 -19.45
N TYR A 398 26.25 -5.59 -20.11
CA TYR A 398 25.22 -4.79 -19.45
C TYR A 398 23.88 -5.51 -19.32
N GLU A 399 23.25 -5.40 -18.16
CA GLU A 399 21.86 -5.75 -17.90
C GLU A 399 21.06 -4.46 -17.69
N VAL A 400 20.03 -4.23 -18.52
CA VAL A 400 19.19 -3.02 -18.48
C VAL A 400 17.77 -3.42 -18.12
N PHE A 401 17.28 -2.97 -16.97
CA PHE A 401 15.96 -3.28 -16.44
C PHE A 401 15.03 -2.07 -16.55
N GLU A 402 13.83 -2.30 -17.06
CA GLU A 402 12.75 -1.30 -17.02
C GLU A 402 12.20 -1.18 -15.60
N LEU A 403 12.21 0.03 -15.06
CA LEU A 403 11.56 0.38 -13.80
C LEU A 403 10.26 1.13 -14.10
N ASN A 404 9.19 0.40 -14.48
CA ASN A 404 7.89 0.99 -14.82
C ASN A 404 7.19 1.58 -13.57
N GLU A 405 7.18 2.90 -13.47
CA GLU A 405 6.54 3.65 -12.40
C GLU A 405 5.03 3.75 -12.59
N ARG A 406 4.59 3.84 -13.85
CA ARG A 406 3.19 3.92 -14.23
C ARG A 406 3.01 3.44 -15.67
N SER A 407 1.90 2.74 -15.92
CA SER A 407 1.36 2.52 -17.26
C SER A 407 -0.08 3.03 -17.30
N GLY A 408 -0.51 3.62 -18.42
CA GLY A 408 -1.87 4.12 -18.55
C GLY A 408 -2.12 4.86 -19.85
N LYS A 409 -3.15 5.71 -19.84
CA LYS A 409 -3.54 6.52 -20.99
C LYS A 409 -3.05 7.97 -20.84
N GLY A 410 -2.39 8.47 -21.89
CA GLY A 410 -2.13 9.89 -22.10
C GLY A 410 -3.29 10.56 -22.85
N ALA A 411 -3.52 11.84 -22.58
CA ALA A 411 -4.59 12.60 -23.23
C ALA A 411 -4.10 13.19 -24.56
N LEU A 412 -4.89 13.09 -25.62
CA LEU A 412 -4.58 13.65 -26.94
C LEU A 412 -4.25 15.14 -26.89
N GLY A 413 -4.87 15.88 -25.97
CA GLY A 413 -4.70 17.33 -25.81
C GLY A 413 -3.27 17.79 -25.52
N ILE A 414 -2.35 16.90 -25.15
CA ILE A 414 -0.93 17.26 -25.02
C ILE A 414 -0.24 17.45 -26.36
N LEU A 415 -0.71 16.80 -27.42
CA LEU A 415 -0.16 16.90 -28.77
C LEU A 415 -0.67 18.16 -29.46
N ILE A 416 0.16 18.76 -30.31
CA ILE A 416 -0.20 19.91 -31.15
C ILE A 416 -0.18 19.53 -32.63
N ASN A 417 -1.07 20.14 -33.41
CA ASN A 417 -1.16 19.95 -34.87
C ASN A 417 -1.44 18.50 -35.30
N VAL A 418 -2.25 17.74 -34.54
CA VAL A 418 -2.66 16.37 -34.92
C VAL A 418 -3.80 16.42 -35.93
N PRO A 419 -3.65 15.89 -37.16
CA PRO A 419 -4.75 15.84 -38.13
C PRO A 419 -5.89 14.92 -37.69
N ASP A 420 -7.13 15.28 -38.01
CA ASP A 420 -8.33 14.47 -37.65
C ASP A 420 -8.22 13.01 -38.13
N SER A 421 -7.60 12.76 -39.29
CA SER A 421 -7.36 11.41 -39.81
C SER A 421 -6.42 10.59 -38.92
N VAL A 422 -5.42 11.23 -38.31
CA VAL A 422 -4.49 10.61 -37.36
C VAL A 422 -5.21 10.33 -36.05
N VAL A 423 -6.04 11.27 -35.56
CA VAL A 423 -6.86 11.07 -34.36
C VAL A 423 -7.79 9.87 -34.53
N ALA A 424 -8.54 9.82 -35.63
CA ALA A 424 -9.48 8.73 -35.92
C ALA A 424 -8.79 7.36 -35.97
N THR A 425 -7.53 7.32 -36.42
CA THR A 425 -6.77 6.07 -36.58
C THR A 425 -6.12 5.62 -35.27
N TYR A 426 -5.50 6.55 -34.53
CA TYR A 426 -4.57 6.21 -33.45
C TYR A 426 -5.05 6.62 -32.05
N ALA A 427 -6.04 7.52 -31.95
CA ALA A 427 -6.62 7.98 -30.69
C ALA A 427 -8.12 8.28 -30.81
N PRO A 428 -8.96 7.31 -31.23
CA PRO A 428 -10.39 7.52 -31.50
C PRO A 428 -11.19 7.93 -30.26
N ASP A 429 -10.71 7.61 -29.06
CA ASP A 429 -11.27 8.01 -27.77
C ASP A 429 -10.57 9.24 -27.16
N SER A 430 -9.77 9.96 -27.95
CA SER A 430 -8.91 11.07 -27.51
C SER A 430 -7.84 10.68 -26.49
N THR A 431 -7.42 9.42 -26.45
CA THR A 431 -6.31 8.93 -25.61
C THR A 431 -5.34 8.03 -26.37
N PHE A 432 -4.14 7.82 -25.82
CA PHE A 432 -3.13 6.88 -26.34
C PHE A 432 -2.39 6.20 -25.18
N ASP A 433 -1.76 5.05 -25.45
CA ASP A 433 -0.96 4.36 -24.43
C ASP A 433 0.31 5.14 -24.11
N ASN A 434 0.59 5.29 -22.81
CA ASN A 434 1.72 6.02 -22.27
C ASN A 434 2.23 5.30 -21.01
N ALA A 435 3.51 5.47 -20.71
CA ALA A 435 4.13 4.97 -19.50
C ALA A 435 5.02 6.04 -18.87
N VAL A 436 5.44 5.82 -17.63
CA VAL A 436 6.54 6.56 -16.99
C VAL A 436 7.54 5.51 -16.54
N ASN A 437 8.72 5.54 -17.14
CA ASN A 437 9.76 4.55 -16.97
C ASN A 437 11.06 5.19 -16.50
N ALA A 438 11.68 4.59 -15.50
CA ALA A 438 13.10 4.75 -15.23
C ALA A 438 13.84 3.48 -15.68
N PHE A 439 15.17 3.50 -15.72
CA PHE A 439 15.96 2.33 -16.07
C PHE A 439 17.07 2.08 -15.08
N LEU A 440 17.24 0.83 -14.66
CA LEU A 440 18.42 0.39 -13.91
C LEU A 440 19.37 -0.31 -14.87
N VAL A 441 20.62 0.14 -14.90
CA VAL A 441 21.67 -0.42 -15.75
C VAL A 441 22.73 -1.03 -14.85
N LYS A 442 23.14 -2.26 -15.12
CA LYS A 442 24.15 -2.98 -14.34
C LYS A 442 25.24 -3.56 -15.23
N LYS A 443 26.50 -3.47 -14.80
CA LYS A 443 27.65 -4.15 -15.40
C LYS A 443 28.62 -4.58 -14.31
N GLY A 444 28.65 -5.89 -14.03
CA GLY A 444 29.36 -6.41 -12.85
C GLY A 444 28.80 -5.80 -11.56
N ASP A 445 29.67 -5.15 -10.78
CA ASP A 445 29.31 -4.47 -9.53
C ASP A 445 28.87 -3.01 -9.71
N LYS A 446 28.94 -2.49 -10.94
CA LYS A 446 28.54 -1.12 -11.27
C LYS A 446 27.06 -1.05 -11.60
N VAL A 447 26.38 -0.02 -11.07
CA VAL A 447 24.95 0.24 -11.15
C VAL A 447 24.72 1.72 -11.45
N TRP A 448 23.97 1.97 -12.52
CA TRP A 448 23.46 3.27 -12.89
C TRP A 448 21.94 3.26 -12.86
N VAL A 449 21.35 4.43 -12.67
CA VAL A 449 19.91 4.64 -12.83
C VAL A 449 19.71 5.78 -13.83
N ILE A 450 18.94 5.56 -14.89
CA ILE A 450 18.56 6.59 -15.87
C ILE A 450 17.15 7.07 -15.52
N ASP A 451 17.05 8.33 -15.13
CA ASP A 451 15.87 8.96 -14.54
C ASP A 451 15.33 8.21 -13.30
N THR A 452 14.36 8.78 -12.59
CA THR A 452 13.86 8.25 -11.30
C THR A 452 12.34 8.21 -11.20
N GLY A 453 11.66 8.50 -12.31
CA GLY A 453 10.20 8.47 -12.36
C GLY A 453 9.56 9.47 -11.40
N PHE A 454 8.35 9.13 -10.94
CA PHE A 454 7.67 9.85 -9.86
C PHE A 454 8.22 9.53 -8.45
N GLY A 455 9.15 8.58 -8.31
CA GLY A 455 9.64 8.13 -7.02
C GLY A 455 8.63 7.29 -6.21
N ARG A 456 7.60 6.72 -6.87
CA ARG A 456 6.57 5.90 -6.22
C ARG A 456 6.97 4.44 -6.17
N LYS A 457 7.44 3.89 -7.30
CA LYS A 457 7.75 2.46 -7.45
C LYS A 457 9.24 2.15 -7.65
N VAL A 458 10.05 3.10 -8.12
CA VAL A 458 11.47 2.89 -8.49
C VAL A 458 12.23 2.13 -7.41
N PHE A 459 12.07 2.50 -6.13
CA PHE A 459 12.73 1.85 -5.01
C PHE A 459 12.25 0.43 -4.74
N THR A 460 10.95 0.17 -4.92
CA THR A 460 10.38 -1.17 -4.77
C THR A 460 10.86 -2.09 -5.89
N LEU A 461 10.97 -1.56 -7.11
CA LEU A 461 11.46 -2.28 -8.27
C LEU A 461 12.97 -2.56 -8.16
N MET A 462 13.75 -1.59 -7.68
CA MET A 462 15.17 -1.81 -7.37
C MET A 462 15.37 -2.86 -6.26
N ASP A 463 14.58 -2.80 -5.18
CA ASP A 463 14.60 -3.81 -4.10
C ASP A 463 14.29 -5.22 -4.65
N SER A 464 13.36 -5.33 -5.61
CA SER A 464 13.05 -6.60 -6.27
C SER A 464 14.23 -7.19 -7.06
N LEU A 465 15.15 -6.34 -7.53
CA LEU A 465 16.40 -6.71 -8.19
C LEU A 465 17.56 -6.93 -7.19
N GLY A 466 17.30 -6.78 -5.89
CA GLY A 466 18.32 -6.87 -4.84
C GLY A 466 19.28 -5.68 -4.83
N ILE A 467 18.91 -4.55 -5.43
CA ILE A 467 19.73 -3.34 -5.53
C ILE A 467 19.19 -2.27 -4.59
N LYS A 468 20.04 -1.80 -3.68
CA LYS A 468 19.73 -0.68 -2.79
C LYS A 468 20.18 0.66 -3.39
N PRO A 469 19.56 1.78 -3.03
CA PRO A 469 19.96 3.10 -3.54
C PRO A 469 21.42 3.47 -3.25
N GLU A 470 22.00 2.98 -2.14
CA GLU A 470 23.40 3.22 -1.80
C GLU A 470 24.39 2.46 -2.71
N GLN A 471 23.90 1.49 -3.50
CA GLN A 471 24.70 0.76 -4.48
C GLN A 471 24.71 1.44 -5.84
N VAL A 472 23.92 2.49 -6.07
CA VAL A 472 23.92 3.24 -7.33
C VAL A 472 25.09 4.21 -7.35
N GLN A 473 25.97 4.08 -8.34
CA GLN A 473 27.12 4.98 -8.50
C GLN A 473 26.73 6.29 -9.18
N GLN A 474 25.83 6.25 -10.15
CA GLN A 474 25.41 7.43 -10.90
C GLN A 474 23.90 7.40 -11.18
N VAL A 475 23.27 8.57 -11.05
CA VAL A 475 21.93 8.81 -11.59
C VAL A 475 22.08 9.71 -12.80
N LEU A 476 21.72 9.19 -13.97
CA LEU A 476 21.83 9.83 -15.27
C LEU A 476 20.50 10.47 -15.63
N LEU A 477 20.44 11.80 -15.74
CA LEU A 477 19.19 12.49 -16.08
C LEU A 477 19.12 12.81 -17.57
N THR A 478 17.99 12.46 -18.19
CA THR A 478 17.67 12.91 -19.55
C THR A 478 17.29 14.39 -19.55
N HIS A 479 16.51 14.82 -18.55
CA HIS A 479 16.16 16.21 -18.23
C HIS A 479 15.52 16.31 -16.84
N MET A 480 15.02 17.49 -16.43
CA MET A 480 14.52 17.74 -15.06
C MET A 480 13.01 18.00 -14.92
N HIS A 481 12.15 17.39 -15.73
CA HIS A 481 10.71 17.37 -15.42
C HIS A 481 10.39 16.45 -14.23
N GLY A 482 9.26 16.71 -13.57
CA GLY A 482 8.90 16.10 -12.28
C GLY A 482 8.72 14.59 -12.31
N ASP A 483 8.35 14.04 -13.45
CA ASP A 483 8.25 12.62 -13.75
C ASP A 483 9.59 11.96 -14.11
N HIS A 484 10.68 12.72 -14.18
CA HIS A 484 12.05 12.19 -14.32
C HIS A 484 12.83 12.27 -13.00
N ILE A 485 12.53 13.27 -12.16
CA ILE A 485 13.33 13.58 -10.96
C ILE A 485 12.62 13.29 -9.64
N GLY A 486 11.38 12.79 -9.69
CA GLY A 486 10.53 12.59 -8.52
C GLY A 486 11.08 11.62 -7.48
N GLY A 487 11.99 10.73 -7.89
CA GLY A 487 12.69 9.80 -7.00
C GLY A 487 14.02 10.32 -6.43
N LEU A 488 14.45 11.56 -6.69
CA LEU A 488 15.75 12.04 -6.20
C LEU A 488 15.73 12.51 -4.74
N VAL A 489 14.66 13.20 -4.32
CA VAL A 489 14.58 13.86 -3.00
C VAL A 489 13.20 13.70 -2.40
N ARG A 490 13.15 13.37 -1.10
CA ARG A 490 11.93 13.39 -0.28
C ARG A 490 12.22 14.04 1.06
N ASP A 491 11.38 15.00 1.46
CA ASP A 491 11.54 15.73 2.73
C ASP A 491 12.97 16.29 2.93
N ASN A 492 13.52 16.91 1.87
CA ASN A 492 14.91 17.41 1.81
C ASN A 492 16.01 16.37 2.07
N THR A 493 15.69 15.08 1.95
CA THR A 493 16.64 13.97 2.06
C THR A 493 16.93 13.38 0.68
N LEU A 494 18.21 13.18 0.36
CA LEU A 494 18.64 12.49 -0.86
C LEU A 494 18.25 11.02 -0.80
N LEU A 495 17.56 10.52 -1.82
CA LEU A 495 17.18 9.10 -1.89
C LEU A 495 18.23 8.23 -2.59
N PHE A 496 19.15 8.83 -3.34
CA PHE A 496 20.37 8.19 -3.86
C PHE A 496 21.61 8.87 -3.26
N PRO A 497 21.91 8.64 -1.97
CA PRO A 497 22.84 9.48 -1.20
C PRO A 497 24.30 9.36 -1.64
N LYS A 498 24.68 8.26 -2.30
CA LYS A 498 26.06 8.02 -2.76
C LYS A 498 26.27 8.24 -4.27
N ALA A 499 25.19 8.47 -5.02
CA ALA A 499 25.27 8.53 -6.46
C ALA A 499 25.72 9.91 -6.93
N THR A 500 26.62 9.97 -7.91
CA THR A 500 26.85 11.19 -8.68
C THR A 500 25.64 11.46 -9.56
N LEU A 501 25.03 12.64 -9.42
CA LEU A 501 23.98 13.07 -10.34
C LEU A 501 24.63 13.63 -11.60
N VAL A 502 24.25 13.11 -12.75
CA VAL A 502 24.76 13.51 -14.06
C VAL A 502 23.64 14.22 -14.82
N LEU A 503 23.89 15.46 -15.24
CA LEU A 503 22.93 16.31 -15.95
C LEU A 503 23.66 17.11 -17.02
N SER A 504 23.17 17.19 -18.25
CA SER A 504 23.91 17.94 -19.29
C SER A 504 24.16 19.40 -18.85
N SER A 505 25.30 19.97 -19.27
CA SER A 505 25.68 21.35 -18.93
C SER A 505 24.63 22.38 -19.36
N LYS A 506 24.01 22.16 -20.53
CA LYS A 506 22.94 23.00 -21.06
C LYS A 506 21.65 22.87 -20.25
N GLU A 507 21.35 21.68 -19.75
CA GLU A 507 20.17 21.44 -18.92
C GLU A 507 20.35 22.05 -17.52
N PHE A 508 21.52 21.90 -16.93
CA PHE A 508 21.89 22.59 -15.70
C PHE A 508 21.71 24.11 -15.81
N ALA A 509 22.21 24.71 -16.90
CA ALA A 509 22.08 26.14 -17.16
C ALA A 509 20.62 26.57 -17.30
N TYR A 510 19.81 25.80 -18.05
CA TYR A 510 18.39 26.07 -18.23
C TYR A 510 17.65 26.09 -16.88
N TRP A 511 17.68 24.99 -16.12
CA TRP A 511 16.91 24.87 -14.88
C TRP A 511 17.40 25.82 -13.77
N SER A 512 18.70 26.08 -13.70
CA SER A 512 19.27 27.07 -12.76
C SER A 512 18.79 28.50 -13.04
N SER A 513 18.38 28.80 -14.27
CA SER A 513 17.95 30.14 -14.68
C SER A 513 16.46 30.43 -14.47
N GLN A 514 15.62 29.41 -14.25
CA GLN A 514 14.16 29.54 -14.22
C GLN A 514 13.58 30.08 -12.89
N GLY A 515 14.41 30.26 -11.85
CA GLY A 515 13.98 30.80 -10.56
C GLY A 515 12.91 29.95 -9.87
N GLU A 516 11.86 30.59 -9.35
CA GLU A 516 10.77 29.90 -8.61
C GLU A 516 9.97 28.91 -9.46
N ARG A 517 9.93 29.09 -10.78
CA ARG A 517 9.21 28.18 -11.71
C ARG A 517 9.79 26.75 -11.73
N SER A 518 10.98 26.58 -11.17
CA SER A 518 11.73 25.33 -11.11
C SER A 518 12.14 24.97 -9.69
N ALA A 519 11.35 25.33 -8.67
CA ALA A 519 11.68 25.13 -7.26
C ALA A 519 12.12 23.70 -6.90
N ALA A 520 11.45 22.67 -7.45
CA ALA A 520 11.80 21.27 -7.23
C ALA A 520 13.18 20.91 -7.81
N ALA A 521 13.41 21.24 -9.08
CA ALA A 521 14.70 21.03 -9.75
C ALA A 521 15.83 21.79 -9.06
N ASN A 522 15.60 23.05 -8.69
CA ASN A 522 16.57 23.88 -7.97
C ASN A 522 16.90 23.32 -6.58
N ASN A 523 15.93 22.76 -5.86
CA ASN A 523 16.19 22.08 -4.59
C ASN A 523 17.09 20.85 -4.80
N ILE A 524 16.82 20.06 -5.83
CA ILE A 524 17.65 18.89 -6.19
C ILE A 524 19.07 19.32 -6.51
N LEU A 525 19.27 20.31 -7.40
CA LEU A 525 20.60 20.83 -7.74
C LEU A 525 21.35 21.35 -6.50
N LYS A 526 20.64 22.03 -5.59
CA LYS A 526 21.21 22.50 -4.32
C LYS A 526 21.68 21.34 -3.44
N LEU A 527 20.87 20.31 -3.28
CA LEU A 527 21.18 19.16 -2.42
C LEU A 527 22.27 18.26 -3.03
N TYR A 528 22.31 18.12 -4.36
CA TYR A 528 23.32 17.35 -5.09
C TYR A 528 24.61 18.13 -5.40
N LYS A 529 24.74 19.40 -4.99
CA LYS A 529 25.88 20.27 -5.34
C LYS A 529 27.27 19.65 -5.12
N GLY A 530 27.42 18.81 -4.09
CA GLY A 530 28.69 18.12 -3.78
C GLY A 530 28.97 16.85 -4.61
N GLN A 531 28.00 16.40 -5.39
CA GLN A 531 28.04 15.15 -6.16
C GLN A 531 27.34 15.32 -7.52
N LEU A 532 27.48 16.49 -8.13
CA LEU A 532 26.88 16.84 -9.43
C LEU A 532 27.97 16.89 -10.52
N MET A 533 27.70 16.27 -11.65
CA MET A 533 28.53 16.30 -12.85
C MET A 533 27.71 16.87 -14.02
N THR A 534 28.30 17.82 -14.74
CA THR A 534 27.62 18.51 -15.85
C THR A 534 28.38 18.41 -17.18
N PRO A 535 28.38 17.24 -17.85
CA PRO A 535 29.11 17.05 -19.10
C PRO A 535 28.44 17.77 -20.27
N ASP A 536 29.23 18.03 -21.32
CA ASP A 536 28.75 18.51 -22.62
C ASP A 536 28.53 17.30 -23.55
N PRO A 537 27.31 17.09 -24.10
CA PRO A 537 27.00 15.94 -24.95
C PRO A 537 27.72 15.92 -26.30
N HIS A 538 28.35 17.04 -26.73
CA HIS A 538 29.07 17.09 -28.01
C HIS A 538 30.40 16.33 -28.01
N GLN A 539 30.85 15.87 -26.85
CA GLN A 539 31.98 14.97 -26.73
C GLN A 539 31.43 13.54 -26.62
N LEU A 540 31.48 12.75 -27.70
CA LEU A 540 31.38 11.28 -27.63
C LEU A 540 32.63 10.71 -26.94
N THR A 541 32.94 11.24 -25.76
CA THR A 541 33.96 10.74 -24.86
C THR A 541 33.31 9.67 -23.98
N ASP A 542 34.10 8.70 -23.53
CA ASP A 542 33.71 7.79 -22.45
C ASP A 542 33.70 8.54 -21.10
N ALA A 543 33.19 9.78 -21.07
CA ALA A 543 33.22 10.68 -19.91
C ALA A 543 32.32 10.17 -18.77
N LEU A 544 31.30 9.37 -19.09
CA LEU A 544 30.49 8.65 -18.11
C LEU A 544 31.11 7.30 -17.71
N GLY A 545 32.05 6.80 -18.52
CA GLY A 545 32.76 5.54 -18.34
C GLY A 545 32.02 4.30 -18.86
N ASP A 546 32.82 3.31 -19.28
CA ASP A 546 32.46 1.90 -19.54
C ASP A 546 31.62 1.60 -20.78
N GLY A 547 31.28 2.59 -21.63
CA GLY A 547 30.44 2.39 -22.82
C GLY A 547 29.02 2.95 -22.74
N ILE A 548 28.77 3.90 -21.82
CA ILE A 548 27.54 4.71 -21.77
C ILE A 548 27.83 6.10 -22.34
N HIS A 549 27.14 6.47 -23.41
CA HIS A 549 27.34 7.73 -24.12
C HIS A 549 26.13 8.64 -23.98
N MET A 550 26.35 9.89 -23.57
CA MET A 550 25.33 10.94 -23.58
C MET A 550 25.21 11.52 -24.98
N ILE A 551 23.99 11.61 -25.51
CA ILE A 551 23.69 12.13 -26.84
C ILE A 551 22.67 13.25 -26.72
N GLU A 552 22.90 14.37 -27.40
CA GLU A 552 21.94 15.47 -27.41
C GLU A 552 20.59 15.08 -28.04
N ALA A 553 19.50 15.61 -27.47
CA ALA A 553 18.15 15.44 -27.98
C ALA A 553 17.29 16.69 -27.70
N TYR A 554 17.83 17.87 -28.04
CA TYR A 554 17.23 19.15 -27.71
C TYR A 554 15.83 19.37 -28.30
N GLY A 555 15.09 20.26 -27.66
CA GLY A 555 13.80 20.79 -28.12
C GLY A 555 12.73 20.70 -27.06
N HIS A 556 12.58 19.52 -26.44
CA HIS A 556 11.66 19.32 -25.33
C HIS A 556 12.03 20.24 -24.15
N THR A 557 13.28 20.11 -23.69
CA THR A 557 14.01 21.16 -22.94
C THR A 557 15.29 21.52 -23.69
N PRO A 558 15.90 22.70 -23.43
CA PRO A 558 17.07 23.14 -24.17
C PRO A 558 18.28 22.20 -24.05
N GLY A 559 18.43 21.46 -22.96
CA GLY A 559 19.52 20.53 -22.71
C GLY A 559 19.11 19.07 -22.59
N HIS A 560 17.91 18.70 -23.07
CA HIS A 560 17.44 17.31 -23.10
C HIS A 560 18.44 16.39 -23.82
N VAL A 561 18.70 15.21 -23.25
CA VAL A 561 19.64 14.20 -23.76
C VAL A 561 19.04 12.79 -23.76
N MET A 562 19.71 11.88 -24.46
CA MET A 562 19.49 10.43 -24.47
C MET A 562 20.78 9.72 -24.06
N PHE A 563 20.68 8.44 -23.74
CA PHE A 563 21.83 7.60 -23.40
C PHE A 563 21.94 6.41 -24.36
N LEU A 564 23.08 6.29 -25.03
CA LEU A 564 23.44 5.13 -25.83
C LEU A 564 24.36 4.23 -25.02
N ILE A 565 23.91 3.02 -24.72
CA ILE A 565 24.75 1.96 -24.14
C ILE A 565 25.29 1.15 -25.30
N LYS A 566 26.62 0.99 -25.37
CA LYS A 566 27.28 0.25 -26.45
C LYS A 566 28.43 -0.61 -25.91
N GLU A 567 28.46 -1.88 -26.32
CA GLU A 567 29.60 -2.75 -26.12
C GLU A 567 29.81 -3.65 -27.35
N GLY A 568 30.95 -3.48 -28.03
CA GLY A 568 31.18 -4.10 -29.32
C GLY A 568 30.15 -3.66 -30.37
N GLU A 569 29.49 -4.63 -30.99
CA GLU A 569 28.41 -4.42 -31.97
C GLU A 569 27.03 -4.32 -31.30
N GLU A 570 26.92 -4.64 -30.01
CA GLU A 570 25.64 -4.56 -29.27
C GLU A 570 25.40 -3.13 -28.79
N GLN A 571 24.16 -2.66 -28.93
CA GLN A 571 23.78 -1.29 -28.57
C GLN A 571 22.31 -1.19 -28.14
N LEU A 572 22.01 -0.22 -27.29
CA LEU A 572 20.66 0.18 -26.87
C LEU A 572 20.60 1.70 -26.70
N LEU A 573 19.62 2.35 -27.32
CA LEU A 573 19.35 3.77 -27.11
C LEU A 573 18.20 3.96 -26.12
N ILE A 574 18.43 4.72 -25.05
CA ILE A 574 17.43 5.05 -24.03
C ILE A 574 17.13 6.55 -24.11
N TRP A 575 15.88 6.92 -24.36
CA TRP A 575 15.47 8.33 -24.46
C TRP A 575 14.52 8.77 -23.35
N GLY A 576 14.56 10.08 -23.04
CA GLY A 576 13.55 10.74 -22.21
C GLY A 576 12.34 11.15 -23.06
N ASP A 577 12.05 12.44 -23.06
CA ASP A 577 10.88 13.07 -23.68
C ASP A 577 11.08 13.36 -25.17
N LEU A 578 11.64 12.37 -25.88
CA LEU A 578 11.70 12.39 -27.34
C LEU A 578 10.30 12.21 -27.95
N MET A 579 9.46 11.40 -27.30
CA MET A 579 8.07 11.11 -27.67
C MET A 579 7.24 10.84 -26.42
N HIS A 580 5.98 11.26 -26.42
CA HIS A 580 5.00 10.99 -25.35
C HIS A 580 3.88 10.06 -25.81
N ALA A 581 3.62 10.02 -27.12
CA ALA A 581 2.54 9.27 -27.74
C ALA A 581 3.09 8.36 -28.84
N ALA A 582 3.80 7.29 -28.46
CA ALA A 582 4.53 6.44 -29.41
C ALA A 582 3.66 5.91 -30.57
N ALA A 583 2.42 5.52 -30.29
CA ALA A 583 1.47 5.04 -31.31
C ALA A 583 1.17 6.09 -32.41
N ILE A 584 1.28 7.38 -32.08
CA ILE A 584 1.07 8.50 -33.00
C ILE A 584 2.41 8.98 -33.56
N GLN A 585 3.40 9.23 -32.71
CA GLN A 585 4.65 9.88 -33.08
C GLN A 585 5.64 8.94 -33.81
N TYR A 586 5.49 7.61 -33.74
CA TYR A 586 6.25 6.73 -34.63
C TYR A 586 5.84 6.86 -36.10
N PRO A 587 4.55 6.74 -36.47
CA PRO A 587 4.13 6.95 -37.86
C PRO A 587 4.11 8.44 -38.24
N HIS A 588 3.95 9.35 -37.27
CA HIS A 588 3.87 10.80 -37.47
C HIS A 588 4.87 11.57 -36.58
N PRO A 589 6.19 11.39 -36.81
CA PRO A 589 7.23 12.04 -36.01
C PRO A 589 7.21 13.58 -36.10
N GLU A 590 6.52 14.14 -37.08
CA GLU A 590 6.28 15.57 -37.23
C GLU A 590 5.41 16.20 -36.12
N ILE A 591 4.65 15.39 -35.37
CA ILE A 591 3.70 15.86 -34.34
C ILE A 591 4.43 16.16 -33.02
N SER A 592 4.42 17.43 -32.60
CA SER A 592 5.06 17.91 -31.37
C SER A 592 4.10 17.97 -30.18
N VAL A 593 4.64 18.35 -29.02
CA VAL A 593 3.91 18.41 -27.75
C VAL A 593 3.80 19.87 -27.29
N ARG A 594 2.70 20.22 -26.63
CA ARG A 594 2.35 21.60 -26.26
C ARG A 594 3.35 22.27 -25.33
N TYR A 595 4.08 21.48 -24.54
CA TYR A 595 5.01 21.95 -23.53
C TYR A 595 6.49 21.74 -23.93
N ASP A 596 6.77 21.45 -25.21
CA ASP A 596 8.12 21.54 -25.75
C ASP A 596 8.59 23.01 -25.70
N THR A 597 9.80 23.26 -25.20
CA THR A 597 10.38 24.61 -25.16
C THR A 597 10.68 25.16 -26.56
N ASP A 598 11.03 24.27 -27.49
CA ASP A 598 11.19 24.54 -28.91
C ASP A 598 10.55 23.37 -29.70
N PRO A 599 9.26 23.49 -30.07
CA PRO A 599 8.53 22.43 -30.76
C PRO A 599 9.08 22.07 -32.15
N ASP A 600 9.72 23.03 -32.83
CA ASP A 600 10.32 22.82 -34.16
C ASP A 600 11.62 22.03 -34.04
N MET A 601 12.47 22.37 -33.07
CA MET A 601 13.67 21.62 -32.75
C MET A 601 13.34 20.22 -32.22
N ALA A 602 12.34 20.09 -31.33
CA ALA A 602 11.90 18.80 -30.81
C ALA A 602 11.45 17.85 -31.94
N ARG A 603 10.72 18.40 -32.92
CA ARG A 603 10.33 17.70 -34.15
C ARG A 603 11.55 17.25 -34.97
N GLU A 604 12.47 18.17 -35.26
CA GLU A 604 13.66 17.87 -36.06
C GLU A 604 14.54 16.80 -35.39
N THR A 605 14.75 16.92 -34.08
CA THR A 605 15.46 15.94 -33.27
C THR A 605 14.78 14.57 -33.36
N ARG A 606 13.46 14.49 -33.14
CA ARG A 606 12.71 13.24 -33.22
C ARG A 606 12.83 12.58 -34.60
N LEU A 607 12.72 13.36 -35.67
CA LEU A 607 12.90 12.88 -37.05
C LEU A 607 14.31 12.30 -37.26
N LYS A 608 15.36 13.02 -36.87
CA LYS A 608 16.75 12.56 -37.00
C LYS A 608 16.99 11.27 -36.21
N VAL A 609 16.56 11.23 -34.95
CA VAL A 609 16.77 10.07 -34.08
C VAL A 609 16.01 8.86 -34.59
N THR A 610 14.73 8.99 -34.94
CA THR A 610 13.92 7.87 -35.47
C THR A 610 14.48 7.32 -36.78
N GLN A 611 14.94 8.18 -37.70
CA GLN A 611 15.62 7.76 -38.93
C GLN A 611 16.94 7.04 -38.62
N PHE A 612 17.72 7.56 -37.68
CA PHE A 612 19.01 6.98 -37.30
C PHE A 612 18.85 5.58 -36.68
N VAL A 613 17.96 5.42 -35.70
CA VAL A 613 17.74 4.11 -35.06
C VAL A 613 17.14 3.09 -36.03
N LYS A 614 16.29 3.53 -36.97
CA LYS A 614 15.76 2.68 -38.03
C LYS A 614 16.84 2.24 -39.01
N ALA A 615 17.68 3.15 -39.48
CA ALA A 615 18.76 2.86 -40.44
C ALA A 615 19.79 1.87 -39.89
N HIS A 616 20.02 1.88 -38.58
CA HIS A 616 21.01 1.04 -37.90
C HIS A 616 20.39 -0.10 -37.09
N ALA A 617 19.07 -0.30 -37.19
CA ALA A 617 18.32 -1.30 -36.43
C ALA A 617 18.60 -1.26 -34.90
N ILE A 618 18.77 -0.07 -34.34
CA ILE A 618 19.08 0.13 -32.92
C ILE A 618 17.81 -0.14 -32.09
N PRO A 619 17.84 -1.08 -31.14
CA PRO A 619 16.78 -1.24 -30.15
C PRO A 619 16.64 0.02 -29.31
N VAL A 620 15.41 0.39 -28.96
CA VAL A 620 15.12 1.59 -28.17
C VAL A 620 14.36 1.28 -26.90
N ALA A 621 14.63 2.05 -25.85
CA ALA A 621 13.80 2.13 -24.66
C ALA A 621 13.52 3.60 -24.31
N GLY A 622 12.48 3.88 -23.54
CA GLY A 622 12.26 5.28 -23.13
C GLY A 622 11.19 5.55 -22.10
N MET A 623 11.22 6.78 -21.56
CA MET A 623 10.35 7.26 -20.48
C MET A 623 8.88 7.00 -20.75
N HIS A 624 8.40 7.41 -21.93
CA HIS A 624 6.98 7.35 -22.29
C HIS A 624 6.61 6.24 -23.27
N LEU A 625 7.50 5.25 -23.45
CA LEU A 625 7.19 4.06 -24.22
C LEU A 625 6.42 3.04 -23.39
N PRO A 626 5.23 2.60 -23.83
CA PRO A 626 4.59 1.43 -23.26
C PRO A 626 5.50 0.19 -23.29
N GLU A 627 5.35 -0.69 -22.31
CA GLU A 627 6.15 -1.92 -22.15
C GLU A 627 6.29 -2.73 -23.44
N TYR A 628 5.21 -2.87 -24.22
CA TYR A 628 5.21 -3.63 -25.47
C TYR A 628 6.05 -3.01 -26.59
N LEU A 629 6.59 -1.80 -26.42
CA LEU A 629 7.51 -1.13 -27.35
C LEU A 629 8.95 -1.07 -26.86
N GLN A 630 9.19 -1.39 -25.58
CA GLN A 630 10.52 -1.38 -25.00
C GLN A 630 11.42 -2.43 -25.68
N TYR A 631 12.67 -2.05 -25.87
CA TYR A 631 13.75 -2.88 -26.41
C TYR A 631 13.51 -3.41 -27.82
N LYS A 632 12.65 -2.76 -28.60
CA LYS A 632 12.40 -3.11 -30.00
C LYS A 632 13.14 -2.17 -30.93
N ALA A 633 13.58 -2.68 -32.08
CA ALA A 633 14.03 -1.82 -33.17
C ALA A 633 12.83 -1.07 -33.75
N VAL A 634 12.97 0.23 -33.98
CA VAL A 634 11.96 1.04 -34.68
C VAL A 634 11.92 0.59 -36.14
N ARG A 635 10.76 0.12 -36.59
CA ARG A 635 10.56 -0.47 -37.93
C ARG A 635 10.09 0.54 -38.96
#